data_AF-U2SAU8-F1
#
_entry.id   AF-U2SAU8-F1
#
_cell.length_a   1.000
_cell.length_b   1.000
_cell.length_c   1.000
_cell.angle_alpha   90.00
_cell.angle_beta   90.00
_cell.angle_gamma   90.00
#
_symmetry.space_group_name_H-M   'P 1'
#
loop_
_entity.id
_entity.type
_entity.pdbx_description
1 polymer ?
#
loop_
_entity_poly.entity_id
_entity_poly.type
_entity_poly.pdbx_seq_one_letter_code
_entity_poly.pdbx_strand_id
1 'polypeptide(L)'
;MTIIVHPVGQGDLRNDIVGLSSLERQDAQKEAQKKTKDLLDAKDAEGLLGLLLEPPAKDSRFSAPPLSLILRSLCPAAGGPTRMVTVLLLVSRSGSSGTWTSGIGELLGNALGLEGVHDGLLRKLRLDVRAEMLNANLSEAEGIKSLTERLGSLVSSQAQEGTEPDVVVNAISGASMIALGAMGAADRLGLDWRAAVAPGAGKDTAVLLDRTSYETAPFHWLRSLGYIEQARTWAGEYQPELLDDDSFKRLCDLMKRLESKPADLTADDLASLLALDMARADNGAGLVARAWAQKHYLTLHEQESKDDKDAPCNLVEEATKRGSGKPPQLGHVIALALERANELGDDCPASVRWLLEHGWLNDIGTAAVHDLAAPSASEVTKVLALDEIAPRLPDWLARPGRGAVLFIVPCGVGAPRGMHVTERVLSGEPDKEIRRAVPGAMLDGAGALTAEFLLLHSSNPRSKKTALDEAAASFTARVDAGWERQHTPVLVDLCDYGGDDESEYVATPSIMRTVKAQIALALGAKRPAAVVIVGTGQKAAVLGALQAAQAWCAGHAAPLFLQTFVDERNEGARKRSVPQLHRLALHNDAEHALREAALHSLRSLNLLSATRVLAAGDGDMDELADKCSALRQRLLEVANDEEDPDRGVGVLIDLLKTVADLWEKAPELTRMRLAVVVAEALNFKTSGRKLLIRNNNLGPASGGIDLGRPCPKDRGEKETRDKGPHRDLLEVLYRVRNHLVVTHADGLVKPALREVLKDLEGRGIQTDSSSKEVVEPTYPDMLRLTCTKLEEAACALGVEPAQSTWKDDVDRLMADLESRARAREPRAGDHAALRVPATVLVNLTPHDVVIDPGDGTPPVRFPASGTVPHLVLSEPQWETLTVADPARPDGPRASVGLPLAVGATWQGVDPPLPEPRPHTLYLTSRVVAEHFPHRTDLVWPDDLVRDAEGRVIAARRLACLASADDCAAGQSERSSTPTDRVRENAE
;
A
#
# COMPACT_ATOMS: atom_id res chain seq x y z
N MET A 1 -26.50 10.93 7.49
CA MET A 1 -27.12 9.68 7.98
C MET A 1 -26.02 8.71 8.43
N THR A 2 -26.32 7.67 9.22
CA THR A 2 -25.36 6.61 9.54
C THR A 2 -25.93 5.23 9.22
N ILE A 3 -25.12 4.35 8.63
CA ILE A 3 -25.47 2.97 8.31
C ILE A 3 -24.65 2.06 9.23
N ILE A 4 -25.32 1.29 10.10
CA ILE A 4 -24.66 0.24 10.88
C ILE A 4 -24.79 -1.08 10.13
N VAL A 5 -23.68 -1.63 9.66
CA VAL A 5 -23.61 -3.00 9.16
C VAL A 5 -23.39 -3.93 10.34
N HIS A 6 -24.43 -4.66 10.75
CA HIS A 6 -24.47 -5.37 12.02
C HIS A 6 -24.50 -6.91 11.85
N PRO A 7 -23.33 -7.57 11.74
CA PRO A 7 -23.17 -9.00 12.06
C PRO A 7 -23.88 -9.38 13.37
N VAL A 8 -25.05 -10.01 13.27
CA VAL A 8 -25.86 -10.38 14.43
C VAL A 8 -25.15 -11.49 15.21
N GLY A 9 -25.05 -11.34 16.53
CA GLY A 9 -24.50 -12.35 17.44
C GLY A 9 -25.44 -12.77 18.57
N GLN A 10 -25.03 -13.77 19.35
CA GLN A 10 -25.81 -14.27 20.48
C GLN A 10 -25.93 -13.24 21.62
N GLY A 11 -24.86 -12.45 21.84
CA GLY A 11 -24.84 -11.39 22.85
C GLY A 11 -25.86 -10.28 22.64
N ASP A 12 -26.40 -10.11 21.42
CA ASP A 12 -27.45 -9.13 21.12
C ASP A 12 -28.80 -9.45 21.82
N LEU A 13 -29.04 -10.70 22.22
CA LEU A 13 -30.12 -11.10 23.14
C LEU A 13 -29.61 -11.51 24.53
N ARG A 14 -28.44 -10.98 24.93
CA ARG A 14 -27.75 -11.30 26.20
C ARG A 14 -27.39 -12.78 26.39
N ASN A 15 -27.36 -13.55 25.30
CA ASN A 15 -27.00 -14.96 25.35
C ASN A 15 -25.48 -15.12 25.24
N ASP A 16 -24.81 -15.50 26.34
CA ASP A 16 -23.39 -15.82 26.32
C ASP A 16 -23.18 -17.33 26.11
N ILE A 17 -22.63 -17.68 24.94
CA ILE A 17 -22.48 -19.07 24.49
C ILE A 17 -21.04 -19.59 24.53
N VAL A 18 -20.10 -18.79 25.01
CA VAL A 18 -18.69 -19.20 25.12
C VAL A 18 -18.52 -20.12 26.33
N GLY A 19 -17.61 -21.09 26.23
CA GLY A 19 -17.48 -22.19 27.22
C GLY A 19 -18.52 -23.31 27.05
N LEU A 20 -19.77 -22.99 26.67
CA LEU A 20 -20.87 -23.96 26.55
C LEU A 20 -20.63 -25.04 25.46
N SER A 21 -21.14 -26.24 25.69
CA SER A 21 -21.19 -27.34 24.73
C SER A 21 -22.28 -27.14 23.66
N SER A 22 -22.25 -27.93 22.58
CA SER A 22 -23.18 -27.75 21.45
C SER A 22 -24.66 -27.98 21.78
N LEU A 23 -24.99 -28.64 22.90
CA LEU A 23 -26.36 -28.82 23.37
C LEU A 23 -26.80 -27.62 24.23
N GLU A 24 -25.99 -27.26 25.23
CA GLU A 24 -26.21 -26.11 26.12
C GLU A 24 -26.39 -24.80 25.32
N ARG A 25 -25.62 -24.60 24.24
CA ARG A 25 -25.80 -23.46 23.33
C ARG A 25 -27.17 -23.39 22.68
N GLN A 26 -27.72 -24.54 22.28
CA GLN A 26 -29.06 -24.58 21.66
C GLN A 26 -30.14 -24.24 22.68
N ASP A 27 -30.01 -24.73 23.91
CA ASP A 27 -31.02 -24.52 24.93
C ASP A 27 -30.98 -23.09 25.49
N ALA A 28 -29.79 -22.54 25.76
CA ALA A 28 -29.61 -21.13 26.09
C ALA A 28 -30.11 -20.20 24.97
N GLN A 29 -29.85 -20.54 23.70
CA GLN A 29 -30.38 -19.79 22.56
C GLN A 29 -31.91 -19.83 22.49
N LYS A 30 -32.54 -21.01 22.67
CA LYS A 30 -34.01 -21.14 22.70
C LYS A 30 -34.62 -20.32 23.83
N GLU A 31 -34.01 -20.32 25.01
CA GLU A 31 -34.49 -19.54 26.16
C GLU A 31 -34.42 -18.03 25.90
N ALA A 32 -33.29 -17.52 25.42
CA ALA A 32 -33.12 -16.11 25.09
C ALA A 32 -34.08 -15.63 23.98
N GLN A 33 -34.25 -16.46 22.94
CA GLN A 33 -35.21 -16.19 21.86
C GLN A 33 -36.66 -16.21 22.38
N LYS A 34 -37.04 -17.21 23.20
CA LYS A 34 -38.37 -17.30 23.79
C LYS A 34 -38.68 -16.07 24.65
N LYS A 35 -37.78 -15.70 25.56
CA LYS A 35 -37.95 -14.52 26.43
C LYS A 35 -38.17 -13.23 25.63
N THR A 36 -37.43 -13.06 24.53
CA THR A 36 -37.59 -11.89 23.64
C THR A 36 -38.91 -11.94 22.88
N LYS A 37 -39.33 -13.13 22.43
CA LYS A 37 -40.61 -13.35 21.78
C LYS A 37 -41.79 -13.08 22.72
N ASP A 38 -41.75 -13.56 23.96
CA ASP A 38 -42.80 -13.36 24.95
C ASP A 38 -43.05 -11.85 25.20
N LEU A 39 -41.98 -11.02 25.19
CA LEU A 39 -42.08 -9.55 25.27
C LEU A 39 -42.68 -8.91 23.99
N LEU A 40 -42.32 -9.42 22.79
CA LEU A 40 -42.87 -8.96 21.52
C LEU A 40 -44.37 -9.30 21.38
N ASP A 41 -44.76 -10.52 21.74
CA ASP A 41 -46.15 -10.98 21.71
C ASP A 41 -47.01 -10.18 22.71
N ALA A 42 -46.43 -9.77 23.85
CA ALA A 42 -47.05 -8.86 24.82
C ALA A 42 -47.01 -7.37 24.41
N LYS A 43 -46.24 -7.00 23.36
CA LYS A 43 -45.93 -5.62 22.95
C LYS A 43 -45.31 -4.76 24.07
N ASP A 44 -44.53 -5.37 24.96
CA ASP A 44 -43.88 -4.67 26.08
C ASP A 44 -42.67 -3.86 25.61
N ALA A 45 -42.92 -2.62 25.21
CA ALA A 45 -41.89 -1.72 24.69
C ALA A 45 -40.81 -1.35 25.73
N GLU A 46 -41.16 -1.16 27.01
CA GLU A 46 -40.15 -0.86 28.04
C GLU A 46 -39.36 -2.11 28.44
N GLY A 47 -39.98 -3.30 28.45
CA GLY A 47 -39.26 -4.57 28.60
C GLY A 47 -38.27 -4.84 27.46
N LEU A 48 -38.66 -4.52 26.21
CA LEU A 48 -37.77 -4.63 25.03
C LEU A 48 -36.67 -3.57 25.03
N LEU A 49 -36.98 -2.32 25.36
CA LEU A 49 -35.97 -1.26 25.56
C LEU A 49 -35.00 -1.63 26.69
N GLY A 50 -35.52 -2.21 27.78
CA GLY A 50 -34.74 -2.77 28.86
C GLY A 50 -33.78 -3.81 28.31
N LEU A 51 -34.30 -4.85 27.63
CA LEU A 51 -33.50 -5.92 27.02
C LEU A 51 -32.40 -5.39 26.09
N LEU A 52 -32.70 -4.40 25.26
CA LEU A 52 -31.77 -3.80 24.30
C LEU A 52 -30.71 -2.90 24.96
N LEU A 53 -31.07 -2.04 25.92
CA LEU A 53 -30.21 -0.94 26.39
C LEU A 53 -29.57 -1.15 27.77
N GLU A 54 -30.22 -1.89 28.67
CA GLU A 54 -29.70 -2.11 30.02
C GLU A 54 -28.52 -3.10 30.01
N PRO A 55 -27.65 -3.13 31.04
CA PRO A 55 -26.69 -4.21 31.20
C PRO A 55 -27.39 -5.58 31.38
N PRO A 56 -26.77 -6.70 30.96
CA PRO A 56 -27.18 -8.04 31.36
C PRO A 56 -27.04 -8.27 32.88
N ALA A 57 -27.52 -9.42 33.36
CA ALA A 57 -27.34 -9.81 34.77
C ALA A 57 -25.85 -9.95 35.12
N LYS A 58 -25.52 -9.99 36.42
CA LYS A 58 -24.18 -10.36 36.90
C LYS A 58 -23.74 -11.66 36.21
N ASP A 59 -22.44 -11.72 35.89
CA ASP A 59 -21.73 -12.84 35.26
C ASP A 59 -21.82 -12.95 33.72
N SER A 60 -22.36 -11.94 33.01
CA SER A 60 -22.19 -11.84 31.54
C SER A 60 -20.87 -11.17 31.15
N ARG A 61 -20.20 -11.65 30.08
CA ARG A 61 -18.98 -11.03 29.56
C ARG A 61 -19.21 -9.71 28.81
N PHE A 62 -20.45 -9.35 28.48
CA PHE A 62 -20.80 -8.09 27.82
C PHE A 62 -21.25 -7.04 28.84
N SER A 63 -20.71 -5.82 28.78
CA SER A 63 -21.17 -4.70 29.64
C SER A 63 -22.57 -4.20 29.27
N ALA A 64 -22.95 -4.28 27.99
CA ALA A 64 -24.30 -4.10 27.47
C ALA A 64 -24.44 -4.89 26.15
N PRO A 65 -25.66 -5.11 25.62
CA PRO A 65 -25.86 -5.77 24.34
C PRO A 65 -25.07 -5.09 23.21
N PRO A 66 -24.39 -5.84 22.32
CA PRO A 66 -23.49 -5.28 21.31
C PRO A 66 -24.08 -4.14 20.48
N LEU A 67 -25.31 -4.28 19.96
CA LEU A 67 -25.99 -3.19 19.25
C LEU A 67 -26.16 -1.92 20.11
N SER A 68 -26.44 -2.02 21.41
CA SER A 68 -26.57 -0.84 22.27
C SER A 68 -25.25 -0.12 22.48
N LEU A 69 -24.11 -0.81 22.53
CA LEU A 69 -22.80 -0.16 22.64
C LEU A 69 -22.58 0.76 21.43
N ILE A 70 -22.94 0.28 20.25
CA ILE A 70 -22.80 1.01 18.98
C ILE A 70 -23.79 2.17 18.94
N LEU A 71 -25.06 1.95 19.26
CA LEU A 71 -26.06 3.04 19.32
C LEU A 71 -25.65 4.14 20.31
N ARG A 72 -25.13 3.78 21.50
CA ARG A 72 -24.59 4.75 22.47
C ARG A 72 -23.42 5.55 21.88
N SER A 73 -22.53 4.92 21.12
CA SER A 73 -21.38 5.62 20.48
C SER A 73 -21.78 6.61 19.37
N LEU A 74 -23.01 6.50 18.86
CA LEU A 74 -23.56 7.40 17.83
C LEU A 74 -24.48 8.49 18.40
N CYS A 75 -24.74 8.47 19.71
CA CYS A 75 -25.59 9.45 20.40
C CYS A 75 -25.05 10.88 20.17
N PRO A 76 -25.85 11.80 19.63
CA PRO A 76 -25.45 13.20 19.49
C PRO A 76 -25.10 13.84 20.84
N ALA A 77 -24.14 14.76 20.82
CA ALA A 77 -23.83 15.60 21.98
C ALA A 77 -25.09 16.34 22.49
N ALA A 78 -25.09 16.72 23.77
CA ALA A 78 -26.21 17.41 24.41
C ALA A 78 -26.61 18.66 23.60
N GLY A 79 -27.86 18.71 23.12
CA GLY A 79 -28.38 19.79 22.28
C GLY A 79 -28.21 19.63 20.77
N GLY A 80 -27.35 18.72 20.27
CA GLY A 80 -27.19 18.45 18.82
C GLY A 80 -28.46 17.88 18.17
N PRO A 81 -28.60 17.88 16.83
CA PRO A 81 -29.80 17.38 16.15
C PRO A 81 -29.97 15.85 16.28
N THR A 82 -31.20 15.35 16.09
CA THR A 82 -31.49 13.91 15.97
C THR A 82 -30.70 13.29 14.82
N ARG A 83 -30.15 12.10 15.01
CA ARG A 83 -29.38 11.37 13.98
C ARG A 83 -30.18 10.19 13.43
N MET A 84 -30.38 10.14 12.11
CA MET A 84 -30.94 8.96 11.44
C MET A 84 -29.90 7.83 11.34
N VAL A 85 -30.31 6.62 11.74
CA VAL A 85 -29.50 5.40 11.78
C VAL A 85 -30.26 4.25 11.11
N THR A 86 -29.67 3.67 10.06
CA THR A 86 -30.17 2.43 9.45
C THR A 86 -29.27 1.27 9.84
N VAL A 87 -29.85 0.23 10.44
CA VAL A 87 -29.17 -0.99 10.88
C VAL A 87 -29.43 -2.11 9.87
N LEU A 88 -28.39 -2.53 9.16
CA LEU A 88 -28.40 -3.72 8.30
C LEU A 88 -28.03 -4.93 9.15
N LEU A 89 -29.04 -5.64 9.65
CA LEU A 89 -28.90 -6.84 10.47
C LEU A 89 -28.46 -8.03 9.58
N LEU A 90 -27.16 -8.32 9.61
CA LEU A 90 -26.56 -9.43 8.87
C LEU A 90 -26.76 -10.74 9.63
N VAL A 91 -27.65 -11.60 9.13
CA VAL A 91 -28.01 -12.87 9.78
C VAL A 91 -27.45 -14.09 9.08
N SER A 92 -26.93 -15.04 9.85
CA SER A 92 -26.44 -16.30 9.32
C SER A 92 -27.38 -17.47 9.57
N ARG A 93 -27.61 -18.26 8.52
CA ARG A 93 -28.33 -19.54 8.53
C ARG A 93 -27.37 -20.74 8.44
N SER A 94 -26.06 -20.51 8.49
CA SER A 94 -25.01 -21.54 8.35
C SER A 94 -24.12 -21.63 9.59
N GLY A 95 -23.27 -22.66 9.65
CA GLY A 95 -22.38 -22.93 10.79
C GLY A 95 -22.72 -24.21 11.58
N SER A 96 -22.60 -24.15 12.91
CA SER A 96 -22.91 -25.26 13.83
C SER A 96 -24.34 -25.15 14.35
N SER A 97 -24.91 -26.27 14.82
CA SER A 97 -26.20 -26.22 15.54
C SER A 97 -26.03 -25.34 16.80
N GLY A 98 -26.99 -24.45 17.06
CA GLY A 98 -26.89 -23.46 18.13
C GLY A 98 -25.93 -22.28 17.84
N THR A 99 -25.56 -22.04 16.57
CA THR A 99 -24.82 -20.82 16.19
C THR A 99 -25.50 -20.00 15.08
N TRP A 100 -26.70 -20.40 14.63
CA TRP A 100 -27.47 -19.62 13.65
C TRP A 100 -28.02 -18.34 14.27
N THR A 101 -28.04 -17.25 13.50
CA THR A 101 -28.42 -15.91 14.00
C THR A 101 -29.64 -15.32 13.28
N SER A 102 -30.25 -16.03 12.31
CA SER A 102 -31.51 -15.63 11.66
C SER A 102 -32.64 -15.37 12.65
N GLY A 103 -32.98 -16.35 13.50
CA GLY A 103 -34.02 -16.17 14.51
C GLY A 103 -33.70 -15.09 15.56
N ILE A 104 -32.44 -14.66 15.67
CA ILE A 104 -32.05 -13.52 16.52
C ILE A 104 -32.31 -12.21 15.78
N GLY A 105 -31.85 -12.08 14.54
CA GLY A 105 -32.07 -10.87 13.74
C GLY A 105 -33.54 -10.63 13.41
N GLU A 106 -34.35 -11.68 13.24
CA GLU A 106 -35.81 -11.57 13.10
C GLU A 106 -36.44 -10.94 14.37
N LEU A 107 -36.06 -11.40 15.57
CA LEU A 107 -36.55 -10.83 16.83
C LEU A 107 -36.06 -9.40 17.06
N LEU A 108 -34.79 -9.11 16.75
CA LEU A 108 -34.22 -7.75 16.85
C LEU A 108 -34.89 -6.78 15.87
N GLY A 109 -35.10 -7.19 14.62
CA GLY A 109 -35.79 -6.39 13.61
C GLY A 109 -37.23 -6.08 14.01
N ASN A 110 -37.97 -7.08 14.51
CA ASN A 110 -39.32 -6.90 15.03
C ASN A 110 -39.36 -5.97 16.26
N ALA A 111 -38.36 -6.05 17.15
CA ALA A 111 -38.27 -5.16 18.32
C ALA A 111 -37.96 -3.72 17.93
N LEU A 112 -37.01 -3.50 17.02
CA LEU A 112 -36.66 -2.17 16.52
C LEU A 112 -37.77 -1.53 15.65
N GLY A 113 -38.64 -2.36 15.04
CA GLY A 113 -39.82 -1.92 14.31
C GLY A 113 -41.05 -1.60 15.17
N LEU A 114 -41.01 -1.82 16.49
CA LEU A 114 -42.13 -1.51 17.38
C LEU A 114 -42.12 -0.01 17.76
N GLU A 115 -43.23 0.69 17.51
CA GLU A 115 -43.39 2.14 17.72
C GLU A 115 -42.88 2.63 19.09
N GLY A 116 -43.29 1.97 20.18
CA GLY A 116 -42.84 2.33 21.53
C GLY A 116 -41.34 2.13 21.79
N VAL A 117 -40.67 1.22 21.06
CA VAL A 117 -39.22 1.02 21.12
C VAL A 117 -38.50 2.09 20.28
N HIS A 118 -39.04 2.42 19.10
CA HIS A 118 -38.55 3.52 18.26
C HIS A 118 -38.60 4.86 19.03
N ASP A 119 -39.76 5.21 19.61
CA ASP A 119 -39.93 6.38 20.48
C ASP A 119 -39.03 6.30 21.73
N GLY A 120 -38.75 5.11 22.24
CA GLY A 120 -37.82 4.89 23.33
C GLY A 120 -36.38 5.22 22.96
N LEU A 121 -35.91 4.79 21.79
CA LEU A 121 -34.57 5.10 21.27
C LEU A 121 -34.43 6.58 20.91
N LEU A 122 -35.46 7.18 20.31
CA LEU A 122 -35.51 8.61 20.02
C LEU A 122 -35.47 9.45 21.31
N ARG A 123 -36.18 9.04 22.37
CA ARG A 123 -36.15 9.74 23.67
C ARG A 123 -34.85 9.50 24.46
N LYS A 124 -34.36 8.26 24.54
CA LYS A 124 -33.21 7.87 25.39
C LYS A 124 -31.85 8.13 24.74
N LEU A 125 -31.73 8.01 23.41
CA LEU A 125 -30.46 8.16 22.66
C LEU A 125 -30.50 9.20 21.53
N ARG A 126 -31.66 9.80 21.23
CA ARG A 126 -31.81 10.85 20.19
C ARG A 126 -31.47 10.34 18.77
N LEU A 127 -31.79 9.07 18.52
CA LEU A 127 -31.61 8.38 17.24
C LEU A 127 -32.96 7.99 16.63
N ASP A 128 -33.20 8.33 15.35
CA ASP A 128 -34.22 7.69 14.51
C ASP A 128 -33.60 6.39 14.00
N VAL A 129 -33.96 5.26 14.62
CA VAL A 129 -33.40 3.94 14.30
C VAL A 129 -34.39 3.16 13.44
N ARG A 130 -33.91 2.65 12.31
CA ARG A 130 -34.63 1.72 11.43
C ARG A 130 -33.77 0.49 11.19
N ALA A 131 -34.39 -0.68 11.07
CA ALA A 131 -33.69 -1.94 10.86
C ALA A 131 -34.16 -2.65 9.60
N GLU A 132 -33.22 -3.27 8.89
CA GLU A 132 -33.45 -4.13 7.73
C GLU A 132 -32.64 -5.41 7.92
N MET A 133 -33.18 -6.57 7.53
CA MET A 133 -32.50 -7.86 7.68
C MET A 133 -31.96 -8.35 6.34
N LEU A 134 -30.67 -8.68 6.29
CA LEU A 134 -30.00 -9.25 5.12
C LEU A 134 -29.40 -10.61 5.48
N ASN A 135 -29.53 -11.60 4.58
CA ASN A 135 -28.91 -12.91 4.79
C ASN A 135 -27.41 -12.83 4.50
N ALA A 136 -26.58 -13.04 5.52
CA ALA A 136 -25.13 -13.20 5.41
C ALA A 136 -24.76 -14.67 5.65
N ASN A 137 -24.43 -15.37 4.56
CA ASN A 137 -23.83 -16.70 4.66
C ASN A 137 -22.34 -16.57 5.03
N LEU A 138 -21.77 -17.60 5.68
CA LEU A 138 -20.32 -17.69 5.90
C LEU A 138 -19.56 -17.74 4.57
N SER A 139 -20.17 -18.36 3.55
CA SER A 139 -19.75 -18.19 2.15
C SER A 139 -20.28 -16.87 1.59
N GLU A 140 -19.37 -16.04 1.13
CA GLU A 140 -19.62 -14.66 0.74
C GLU A 140 -20.30 -14.50 -0.61
N ALA A 141 -20.21 -15.51 -1.49
CA ALA A 141 -20.60 -15.46 -2.90
C ALA A 141 -22.05 -14.99 -3.13
N GLU A 142 -22.94 -15.19 -2.15
CA GLU A 142 -24.34 -14.72 -2.20
C GLU A 142 -24.60 -13.60 -1.17
N GLY A 143 -24.00 -13.67 0.02
CA GLY A 143 -24.24 -12.73 1.12
C GLY A 143 -23.56 -11.36 0.96
N ILE A 144 -22.30 -11.32 0.48
CA ILE A 144 -21.60 -10.05 0.26
C ILE A 144 -22.20 -9.31 -0.94
N LYS A 145 -22.55 -10.02 -2.02
CA LYS A 145 -23.17 -9.37 -3.19
C LYS A 145 -24.43 -8.60 -2.80
N SER A 146 -25.34 -9.23 -2.05
CA SER A 146 -26.55 -8.57 -1.56
C SER A 146 -26.25 -7.38 -0.63
N LEU A 147 -25.22 -7.47 0.21
CA LEU A 147 -24.76 -6.36 1.05
C LEU A 147 -24.20 -5.20 0.23
N THR A 148 -23.31 -5.46 -0.73
CA THR A 148 -22.71 -4.45 -1.62
C THR A 148 -23.78 -3.76 -2.46
N GLU A 149 -24.71 -4.49 -3.06
CA GLU A 149 -25.85 -3.91 -3.80
C GLU A 149 -26.71 -3.02 -2.90
N ARG A 150 -27.00 -3.45 -1.66
CA ARG A 150 -27.83 -2.67 -0.73
C ARG A 150 -27.12 -1.44 -0.19
N LEU A 151 -25.84 -1.55 0.17
CA LEU A 151 -25.01 -0.42 0.57
C LEU A 151 -24.89 0.60 -0.54
N GLY A 152 -24.56 0.17 -1.77
CA GLY A 152 -24.48 1.05 -2.94
C GLY A 152 -25.80 1.77 -3.21
N SER A 153 -26.94 1.09 -3.06
CA SER A 153 -28.27 1.71 -3.18
C SER A 153 -28.54 2.78 -2.12
N LEU A 154 -28.17 2.54 -0.85
CA LEU A 154 -28.34 3.49 0.26
C LEU A 154 -27.38 4.70 0.15
N VAL A 155 -26.16 4.48 -0.34
CA VAL A 155 -25.19 5.55 -0.61
C VAL A 155 -25.67 6.41 -1.77
N SER A 156 -26.13 5.80 -2.86
CA SER A 156 -26.57 6.52 -4.06
C SER A 156 -27.78 7.42 -3.81
N SER A 157 -28.71 7.01 -2.93
CA SER A 157 -29.85 7.86 -2.55
C SER A 157 -29.45 9.02 -1.64
N GLN A 158 -28.45 8.84 -0.77
CA GLN A 158 -27.94 9.89 0.13
C GLN A 158 -26.99 10.88 -0.57
N ALA A 159 -26.24 10.44 -1.58
CA ALA A 159 -25.40 11.31 -2.40
C ALA A 159 -26.22 12.39 -3.14
N GLN A 160 -27.48 12.08 -3.51
CA GLN A 160 -28.42 13.06 -4.07
C GLN A 160 -28.86 14.13 -3.07
N GLU A 161 -28.75 13.85 -1.77
CA GLU A 161 -29.00 14.80 -0.66
C GLU A 161 -27.72 15.55 -0.23
N GLY A 162 -26.60 15.34 -0.93
CA GLY A 162 -25.34 16.07 -0.73
C GLY A 162 -24.54 15.67 0.52
N THR A 163 -24.85 14.53 1.15
CA THR A 163 -24.14 14.03 2.33
C THR A 163 -23.81 12.55 2.20
N GLU A 164 -22.53 12.18 2.28
CA GLU A 164 -22.14 10.76 2.33
C GLU A 164 -22.56 10.10 3.66
N PRO A 165 -23.03 8.85 3.64
CA PRO A 165 -23.39 8.14 4.85
C PRO A 165 -22.16 7.60 5.58
N ASP A 166 -22.09 7.88 6.87
CA ASP A 166 -21.09 7.31 7.79
C ASP A 166 -21.39 5.82 8.02
N VAL A 167 -20.45 4.93 7.72
CA VAL A 167 -20.63 3.47 7.81
C VAL A 167 -19.93 2.92 9.05
N VAL A 168 -20.66 2.18 9.88
CA VAL A 168 -20.12 1.51 11.07
C VAL A 168 -20.32 0.00 10.96
N VAL A 169 -19.23 -0.77 10.96
CA VAL A 169 -19.29 -2.24 10.93
C VAL A 169 -19.14 -2.78 12.35
N ASN A 170 -20.12 -3.56 12.82
CA ASN A 170 -20.04 -4.23 14.12
C ASN A 170 -18.95 -5.32 14.08
N ALA A 171 -17.84 -5.08 14.78
CA ALA A 171 -16.81 -6.08 15.04
C ALA A 171 -16.91 -6.67 16.46
N ILE A 172 -17.83 -6.19 17.30
CA ILE A 172 -18.06 -6.70 18.66
C ILE A 172 -18.67 -8.10 18.60
N SER A 173 -19.85 -8.26 17.98
CA SER A 173 -20.59 -9.52 17.90
C SER A 173 -20.61 -10.12 16.48
N GLY A 174 -21.36 -11.20 16.27
CA GLY A 174 -21.30 -12.01 15.06
C GLY A 174 -19.98 -12.77 14.85
N ALA A 175 -19.91 -13.56 13.79
CA ALA A 175 -18.70 -14.28 13.40
C ALA A 175 -17.68 -13.35 12.74
N SER A 176 -16.38 -13.52 13.04
CA SER A 176 -15.30 -12.69 12.48
C SER A 176 -15.32 -12.66 10.94
N MET A 177 -15.60 -13.80 10.30
CA MET A 177 -15.80 -13.88 8.85
C MET A 177 -16.83 -12.88 8.31
N ILE A 178 -18.00 -12.77 8.96
CA ILE A 178 -19.07 -11.90 8.48
C ILE A 178 -18.72 -10.43 8.73
N ALA A 179 -18.02 -10.12 9.83
CA ALA A 179 -17.55 -8.76 10.11
C ALA A 179 -16.45 -8.32 9.12
N LEU A 180 -15.47 -9.17 8.83
CA LEU A 180 -14.39 -8.87 7.88
C LEU A 180 -14.91 -8.81 6.43
N GLY A 181 -15.82 -9.70 6.05
CA GLY A 181 -16.52 -9.63 4.78
C GLY A 181 -17.39 -8.37 4.63
N ALA A 182 -18.02 -7.91 5.71
CA ALA A 182 -18.74 -6.63 5.73
C ALA A 182 -17.80 -5.41 5.60
N MET A 183 -16.61 -5.45 6.21
CA MET A 183 -15.57 -4.43 5.99
C MET A 183 -15.13 -4.43 4.53
N GLY A 184 -14.74 -5.58 3.97
CA GLY A 184 -14.38 -5.70 2.55
C GLY A 184 -15.49 -5.28 1.57
N ALA A 185 -16.77 -5.50 1.92
CA ALA A 185 -17.92 -5.06 1.13
C ALA A 185 -18.11 -3.53 1.13
N ALA A 186 -17.87 -2.86 2.26
CA ALA A 186 -17.91 -1.40 2.35
C ALA A 186 -16.67 -0.76 1.71
N ASP A 187 -15.51 -1.40 1.87
CA ASP A 187 -14.23 -0.97 1.32
C ASP A 187 -14.18 -1.10 -0.21
N ARG A 188 -14.77 -2.16 -0.78
CA ARG A 188 -14.99 -2.30 -2.25
C ARG A 188 -15.84 -1.17 -2.85
N LEU A 189 -16.71 -0.53 -2.07
CA LEU A 189 -17.47 0.65 -2.50
C LEU A 189 -16.69 1.96 -2.27
N GLY A 190 -15.49 1.87 -1.69
CA GLY A 190 -14.66 2.99 -1.22
C GLY A 190 -15.42 3.91 -0.26
N LEU A 191 -16.17 3.32 0.67
CA LEU A 191 -16.85 4.03 1.74
C LEU A 191 -15.94 4.16 2.96
N ASP A 192 -15.94 5.31 3.61
CA ASP A 192 -15.22 5.47 4.88
C ASP A 192 -16.00 4.78 6.00
N TRP A 193 -15.56 3.55 6.26
CA TRP A 193 -16.14 2.67 7.27
C TRP A 193 -15.32 2.67 8.56
N ARG A 194 -16.00 2.37 9.67
CA ARG A 194 -15.40 2.36 11.02
C ARG A 194 -15.76 1.06 11.73
N ALA A 195 -14.77 0.37 12.32
CA ALA A 195 -15.03 -0.84 13.09
C ALA A 195 -15.49 -0.48 14.51
N ALA A 196 -16.70 -0.87 14.89
CA ALA A 196 -17.12 -0.80 16.28
C ALA A 196 -16.55 -1.97 17.09
N VAL A 197 -15.79 -1.68 18.15
CA VAL A 197 -15.13 -2.66 19.01
C VAL A 197 -15.56 -2.54 20.47
N ALA A 198 -15.35 -3.62 21.22
CA ALA A 198 -15.63 -3.67 22.65
C ALA A 198 -14.80 -2.61 23.40
N PRO A 199 -15.39 -1.82 24.30
CA PRO A 199 -14.69 -0.71 24.95
C PRO A 199 -13.84 -1.12 26.16
N GLY A 200 -13.88 -2.40 26.56
CA GLY A 200 -13.21 -2.92 27.75
C GLY A 200 -14.03 -2.79 29.03
N ALA A 201 -13.40 -3.06 30.17
CA ALA A 201 -14.04 -3.01 31.49
C ALA A 201 -14.70 -1.66 31.79
N GLY A 202 -15.84 -1.69 32.49
CA GLY A 202 -16.51 -0.51 33.06
C GLY A 202 -17.14 0.48 32.07
N LYS A 203 -17.04 0.24 30.76
CA LYS A 203 -17.53 1.15 29.70
C LYS A 203 -18.75 0.57 28.97
N ASP A 204 -19.70 1.43 28.64
CA ASP A 204 -21.01 1.08 28.07
C ASP A 204 -21.19 1.53 26.59
N THR A 205 -20.15 2.11 26.01
CA THR A 205 -20.19 2.81 24.71
C THR A 205 -19.09 2.25 23.84
N ALA A 206 -19.40 1.77 22.64
CA ALA A 206 -18.42 1.15 21.73
C ALA A 206 -17.30 2.13 21.37
N VAL A 207 -16.09 1.60 21.20
CA VAL A 207 -15.00 2.36 20.57
C VAL A 207 -15.15 2.20 19.06
N LEU A 208 -15.17 3.31 18.33
CA LEU A 208 -15.18 3.31 16.87
C LEU A 208 -13.73 3.48 16.40
N LEU A 209 -13.24 2.51 15.62
CA LEU A 209 -11.92 2.54 15.01
C LEU A 209 -12.06 2.99 13.57
N ASP A 210 -11.54 4.16 13.26
CA ASP A 210 -11.58 4.70 11.90
C ASP A 210 -10.65 3.93 10.96
N ARG A 211 -11.03 3.80 9.68
CA ARG A 211 -10.10 3.54 8.58
C ARG A 211 -9.19 4.77 8.44
N THR A 212 -8.18 4.85 9.31
CA THR A 212 -7.36 6.05 9.52
C THR A 212 -6.76 6.55 8.21
N SER A 213 -6.94 7.84 7.89
CA SER A 213 -6.15 8.46 6.81
C SER A 213 -4.69 8.52 7.23
N TYR A 214 -3.82 8.13 6.32
CA TYR A 214 -2.38 8.28 6.47
C TYR A 214 -1.94 9.31 5.44
N GLU A 215 -1.83 10.55 5.91
CA GLU A 215 -1.59 11.74 5.10
C GLU A 215 -0.39 11.59 4.16
N THR A 216 0.66 10.89 4.59
CA THR A 216 1.89 10.64 3.82
C THR A 216 1.81 9.46 2.84
N ALA A 217 0.75 8.65 2.91
CA ALA A 217 0.62 7.45 2.09
C ALA A 217 0.69 7.72 0.57
N PRO A 218 0.05 8.77 0.00
CA PRO A 218 0.19 9.09 -1.41
C PRO A 218 1.66 9.23 -1.84
N PHE A 219 2.47 9.97 -1.09
CA PHE A 219 3.91 10.11 -1.35
C PHE A 219 4.64 8.77 -1.29
N HIS A 220 4.41 7.98 -0.23
CA HIS A 220 5.10 6.70 -0.06
C HIS A 220 4.74 5.70 -1.16
N TRP A 221 3.47 5.65 -1.59
CA TRP A 221 3.02 4.81 -2.70
C TRP A 221 3.58 5.25 -4.04
N LEU A 222 3.50 6.54 -4.37
CA LEU A 222 4.06 7.09 -5.61
C LEU A 222 5.57 6.86 -5.70
N ARG A 223 6.34 7.15 -4.64
CA ARG A 223 7.79 6.93 -4.65
C ARG A 223 8.14 5.44 -4.76
N SER A 224 7.51 4.58 -3.96
CA SER A 224 7.82 3.14 -3.92
C SER A 224 7.58 2.43 -5.25
N LEU A 225 6.54 2.85 -5.99
CA LEU A 225 6.24 2.37 -7.33
C LEU A 225 7.06 3.04 -8.45
N GLY A 226 7.97 3.96 -8.10
CA GLY A 226 8.91 4.62 -9.02
C GLY A 226 8.35 5.83 -9.78
N TYR A 227 7.26 6.43 -9.30
CA TYR A 227 6.64 7.64 -9.85
C TYR A 227 7.24 8.90 -9.20
N ILE A 228 8.54 9.09 -9.42
CA ILE A 228 9.37 10.10 -8.73
C ILE A 228 8.85 11.53 -8.96
N GLU A 229 8.47 11.87 -10.19
CA GLU A 229 7.96 13.22 -10.51
C GLU A 229 6.59 13.48 -9.87
N GLN A 230 5.70 12.49 -9.87
CA GLN A 230 4.38 12.59 -9.24
C GLN A 230 4.51 12.70 -7.72
N ALA A 231 5.37 11.87 -7.11
CA ALA A 231 5.69 11.94 -5.69
C ALA A 231 6.27 13.32 -5.32
N ARG A 232 7.13 13.90 -6.17
CA ARG A 232 7.72 15.23 -5.95
C ARG A 232 6.67 16.34 -6.04
N THR A 233 5.78 16.30 -7.03
CA THR A 233 4.69 17.28 -7.18
C THR A 233 3.76 17.21 -5.97
N TRP A 234 3.28 16.01 -5.61
CA TRP A 234 2.40 15.82 -4.47
C TRP A 234 3.06 16.30 -3.16
N ALA A 235 4.32 15.91 -2.89
CA ALA A 235 5.00 16.37 -1.68
C ALA A 235 5.21 17.89 -1.70
N GLY A 236 5.53 18.50 -2.84
CA GLY A 236 5.66 19.96 -2.96
C GLY A 236 4.37 20.73 -2.70
N GLU A 237 3.20 20.12 -2.95
CA GLU A 237 1.88 20.73 -2.71
C GLU A 237 1.36 20.50 -1.28
N TYR A 238 1.56 19.29 -0.73
CA TYR A 238 0.90 18.86 0.52
C TYR A 238 1.86 18.72 1.72
N GLN A 239 3.09 18.22 1.54
CA GLN A 239 4.07 18.01 2.63
C GLN A 239 5.53 18.16 2.15
N PRO A 240 6.05 19.40 2.02
CA PRO A 240 7.36 19.67 1.44
C PRO A 240 8.53 19.03 2.21
N GLU A 241 8.38 18.80 3.50
CA GLU A 241 9.36 18.13 4.38
C GLU A 241 9.69 16.69 3.93
N LEU A 242 8.80 16.01 3.20
CA LEU A 242 9.06 14.68 2.66
C LEU A 242 10.07 14.70 1.50
N LEU A 243 10.33 15.87 0.91
CA LEU A 243 11.34 16.04 -0.14
C LEU A 243 12.77 15.99 0.41
N ASP A 244 12.98 15.98 1.73
CA ASP A 244 14.31 16.09 2.30
C ASP A 244 15.19 14.81 2.25
N ASP A 245 14.59 13.67 1.91
CA ASP A 245 15.29 12.38 1.71
C ASP A 245 16.34 12.45 0.58
N ASP A 246 17.63 12.31 0.92
CA ASP A 246 18.76 12.38 -0.03
C ASP A 246 18.68 11.39 -1.18
N SER A 247 18.12 10.19 -0.96
CA SER A 247 17.97 9.18 -2.00
C SER A 247 16.86 9.55 -2.99
N PHE A 248 15.79 10.18 -2.49
CA PHE A 248 14.71 10.74 -3.30
C PHE A 248 15.17 11.98 -4.08
N LYS A 249 15.90 12.91 -3.44
CA LYS A 249 16.53 14.08 -4.08
C LYS A 249 17.39 13.70 -5.28
N ARG A 250 18.26 12.68 -5.13
CA ARG A 250 19.12 12.17 -6.22
C ARG A 250 18.31 11.71 -7.44
N LEU A 251 17.20 11.02 -7.22
CA LEU A 251 16.30 10.59 -8.30
C LEU A 251 15.54 11.76 -8.91
N CYS A 252 15.04 12.72 -8.12
CA CYS A 252 14.45 13.95 -8.65
C CYS A 252 15.42 14.74 -9.54
N ASP A 253 16.69 14.85 -9.14
CA ASP A 253 17.69 15.57 -9.93
C ASP A 253 18.13 14.79 -11.18
N LEU A 254 18.11 13.45 -11.14
CA LEU A 254 18.25 12.60 -12.32
C LEU A 254 17.12 12.85 -13.32
N MET A 255 15.86 12.90 -12.87
CA MET A 255 14.70 13.18 -13.74
C MET A 255 14.83 14.57 -14.40
N LYS A 256 15.23 15.60 -13.63
CA LYS A 256 15.51 16.94 -14.18
C LYS A 256 16.64 16.95 -15.20
N ARG A 257 17.72 16.18 -15.01
CA ARG A 257 18.82 16.06 -15.99
C ARG A 257 18.35 15.36 -17.26
N LEU A 258 17.58 14.28 -17.13
CA LEU A 258 16.99 13.52 -18.23
C LEU A 258 16.06 14.40 -19.10
N GLU A 259 15.29 15.29 -18.49
CA GLU A 259 14.42 16.22 -19.23
C GLU A 259 15.20 17.39 -19.88
N SER A 260 16.13 18.01 -19.14
CA SER A 260 16.78 19.25 -19.57
C SER A 260 18.03 19.07 -20.44
N LYS A 261 18.80 17.99 -20.22
CA LYS A 261 20.08 17.73 -20.88
C LYS A 261 20.38 16.22 -20.99
N PRO A 262 19.61 15.44 -21.76
CA PRO A 262 19.78 13.99 -21.84
C PRO A 262 21.13 13.53 -22.40
N ALA A 263 21.85 14.36 -23.17
CA ALA A 263 23.20 14.06 -23.66
C ALA A 263 24.28 14.13 -22.56
N ASP A 264 24.06 14.92 -21.50
CA ASP A 264 24.99 15.09 -20.37
C ASP A 264 24.91 13.90 -19.38
N LEU A 265 24.02 12.93 -19.60
CA LEU A 265 23.85 11.78 -18.70
C LEU A 265 25.11 10.89 -18.67
N THR A 266 25.59 10.65 -17.45
CA THR A 266 26.73 9.79 -17.16
C THR A 266 26.35 8.30 -17.20
N ALA A 267 27.34 7.40 -17.20
CA ALA A 267 27.08 5.98 -17.02
C ALA A 267 26.38 5.70 -15.66
N ASP A 268 26.66 6.52 -14.65
CA ASP A 268 26.05 6.49 -13.31
C ASP A 268 24.57 6.93 -13.30
N ASP A 269 24.24 7.95 -14.08
CA ASP A 269 22.85 8.38 -14.31
C ASP A 269 22.05 7.29 -15.02
N LEU A 270 22.63 6.71 -16.08
CA LEU A 270 22.01 5.62 -16.85
C LEU A 270 21.88 4.33 -16.03
N ALA A 271 22.83 4.01 -15.16
CA ALA A 271 22.72 2.89 -14.21
C ALA A 271 21.53 3.09 -13.26
N SER A 272 21.38 4.31 -12.74
CA SER A 272 20.29 4.67 -11.82
C SER A 272 18.92 4.64 -12.50
N LEU A 273 18.84 5.13 -13.74
CA LEU A 273 17.64 5.07 -14.57
C LEU A 273 17.28 3.62 -14.95
N LEU A 274 18.27 2.81 -15.33
CA LEU A 274 18.10 1.39 -15.65
C LEU A 274 17.57 0.62 -14.45
N ALA A 275 18.14 0.86 -13.26
CA ALA A 275 17.68 0.22 -12.03
C ALA A 275 16.22 0.55 -11.72
N LEU A 276 15.83 1.82 -11.86
CA LEU A 276 14.46 2.30 -11.65
C LEU A 276 13.47 1.67 -12.66
N ASP A 277 13.79 1.71 -13.95
CA ASP A 277 12.95 1.13 -15.00
C ASP A 277 12.87 -0.41 -14.88
N MET A 278 13.92 -1.09 -14.42
CA MET A 278 13.92 -2.54 -14.13
C MET A 278 13.04 -2.90 -12.92
N ALA A 279 13.08 -2.12 -11.83
CA ALA A 279 12.20 -2.33 -10.67
C ALA A 279 10.71 -2.16 -11.04
N ARG A 280 10.43 -1.17 -11.89
CA ARG A 280 9.10 -0.95 -12.50
C ARG A 280 8.73 -2.00 -13.56
N ALA A 281 9.73 -2.72 -14.08
CA ALA A 281 9.63 -3.54 -15.29
C ALA A 281 8.98 -2.77 -16.46
N ASP A 282 9.49 -1.57 -16.70
CA ASP A 282 9.10 -0.74 -17.82
C ASP A 282 9.54 -1.42 -19.13
N ASN A 283 8.67 -1.43 -20.15
CA ASN A 283 9.05 -1.89 -21.49
C ASN A 283 10.26 -1.09 -22.03
N GLY A 284 10.43 0.17 -21.60
CA GLY A 284 11.60 0.99 -21.93
C GLY A 284 12.91 0.54 -21.29
N ALA A 285 12.91 -0.37 -20.30
CA ALA A 285 14.12 -0.73 -19.54
C ALA A 285 15.22 -1.33 -20.42
N GLY A 286 14.87 -2.12 -21.45
CA GLY A 286 15.84 -2.68 -22.40
C GLY A 286 16.52 -1.63 -23.29
N LEU A 287 15.89 -0.47 -23.50
CA LEU A 287 16.49 0.66 -24.20
C LEU A 287 17.59 1.29 -23.34
N VAL A 288 17.25 1.59 -22.08
CA VAL A 288 18.21 2.12 -21.10
C VAL A 288 19.35 1.14 -20.86
N ALA A 289 19.10 -0.18 -20.90
CA ALA A 289 20.13 -1.21 -20.79
C ALA A 289 21.20 -1.09 -21.89
N ARG A 290 20.79 -0.84 -23.14
CA ARG A 290 21.70 -0.64 -24.27
C ARG A 290 22.49 0.67 -24.14
N ALA A 291 21.82 1.77 -23.82
CA ALA A 291 22.45 3.07 -23.63
C ALA A 291 23.48 3.02 -22.48
N TRP A 292 23.12 2.39 -21.35
CA TRP A 292 24.00 2.17 -20.22
C TRP A 292 25.22 1.33 -20.60
N ALA A 293 25.02 0.16 -21.21
CA ALA A 293 26.12 -0.74 -21.59
C ALA A 293 27.16 -0.05 -22.50
N GLN A 294 26.70 0.74 -23.47
CA GLN A 294 27.58 1.51 -24.35
C GLN A 294 28.34 2.61 -23.59
N LYS A 295 27.66 3.38 -22.73
CA LYS A 295 28.28 4.47 -21.94
C LYS A 295 29.25 3.92 -20.88
N HIS A 296 28.94 2.78 -20.28
CA HIS A 296 29.79 2.10 -19.32
C HIS A 296 31.05 1.53 -19.99
N TYR A 297 30.91 0.85 -21.14
CA TYR A 297 32.06 0.44 -21.96
C TYR A 297 33.00 1.63 -22.28
N LEU A 298 32.45 2.76 -22.73
CA LEU A 298 33.24 3.98 -22.99
C LEU A 298 33.95 4.48 -21.72
N THR A 299 33.26 4.47 -20.57
CA THR A 299 33.82 4.87 -19.27
C THR A 299 34.98 3.97 -18.84
N LEU A 300 34.86 2.64 -19.03
CA LEU A 300 35.95 1.69 -18.76
C LEU A 300 37.13 1.90 -19.72
N HIS A 301 36.87 2.05 -21.01
CA HIS A 301 37.91 2.29 -22.01
C HIS A 301 38.66 3.62 -21.78
N GLU A 302 37.97 4.68 -21.37
CA GLU A 302 38.60 5.94 -20.94
C GLU A 302 39.46 5.78 -19.68
N GLN A 303 39.13 4.84 -18.78
CA GLN A 303 39.95 4.55 -17.61
C GLN A 303 41.21 3.76 -17.99
N GLU A 304 41.10 2.79 -18.90
CA GLU A 304 42.24 2.02 -19.43
C GLU A 304 43.21 2.89 -20.24
N SER A 305 42.66 3.77 -21.10
CA SER A 305 43.45 4.58 -22.04
C SER A 305 44.03 5.86 -21.44
N LYS A 306 43.79 6.15 -20.15
CA LYS A 306 44.23 7.40 -19.50
C LYS A 306 45.75 7.59 -19.48
N ASP A 307 46.47 6.48 -19.32
CA ASP A 307 47.94 6.47 -19.17
C ASP A 307 48.67 5.94 -20.41
N ASP A 308 47.94 5.50 -21.45
CA ASP A 308 48.50 4.99 -22.71
C ASP A 308 48.10 5.88 -23.90
N LYS A 309 49.10 6.47 -24.56
CA LYS A 309 48.92 7.36 -25.73
C LYS A 309 48.80 6.61 -27.06
N ASP A 310 49.23 5.35 -27.09
CA ASP A 310 49.15 4.49 -28.26
C ASP A 310 47.93 3.54 -28.16
N ALA A 311 47.08 3.73 -27.13
CA ALA A 311 45.82 3.03 -26.94
C ALA A 311 44.94 3.12 -28.20
N PRO A 312 44.37 1.99 -28.67
CA PRO A 312 43.57 1.99 -29.89
C PRO A 312 42.23 2.70 -29.68
N CYS A 313 41.68 3.32 -30.74
CA CYS A 313 40.40 4.00 -30.62
C CYS A 313 39.27 3.05 -30.16
N ASN A 314 38.34 3.61 -29.37
CA ASN A 314 37.18 2.89 -28.86
C ASN A 314 36.31 2.30 -29.98
N LEU A 315 35.62 1.21 -29.65
CA LEU A 315 34.80 0.45 -30.60
C LEU A 315 33.59 1.24 -31.13
N VAL A 316 33.10 2.26 -30.41
CA VAL A 316 31.98 3.11 -30.85
C VAL A 316 32.43 4.06 -31.97
N GLU A 317 33.58 4.71 -31.81
CA GLU A 317 34.22 5.49 -32.87
C GLU A 317 34.61 4.62 -34.06
N GLU A 318 35.16 3.43 -33.83
CA GLU A 318 35.52 2.51 -34.90
C GLU A 318 34.29 2.09 -35.72
N ALA A 319 33.22 1.70 -35.03
CA ALA A 319 31.93 1.40 -35.65
C ALA A 319 31.35 2.61 -36.39
N THR A 320 31.49 3.83 -35.87
CA THR A 320 31.07 5.08 -36.54
C THR A 320 31.86 5.31 -37.83
N LYS A 321 33.19 5.11 -37.78
CA LYS A 321 34.11 5.24 -38.94
C LYS A 321 33.81 4.20 -40.02
N ARG A 322 33.55 2.94 -39.63
CA ARG A 322 33.10 1.87 -40.55
C ARG A 322 31.66 2.12 -41.07
N GLY A 323 30.79 2.72 -40.26
CA GLY A 323 29.35 2.88 -40.46
C GLY A 323 28.89 4.20 -41.10
N SER A 324 29.60 4.71 -42.11
CA SER A 324 29.25 5.95 -42.85
C SER A 324 29.14 7.23 -41.98
N GLY A 325 29.75 7.26 -40.80
CA GLY A 325 29.70 8.40 -39.88
C GLY A 325 28.43 8.49 -39.02
N LYS A 326 27.59 7.44 -39.02
CA LYS A 326 26.37 7.38 -38.19
C LYS A 326 26.66 6.71 -36.84
N PRO A 327 26.00 7.13 -35.74
CA PRO A 327 26.14 6.47 -34.44
C PRO A 327 25.76 4.98 -34.55
N PRO A 328 26.58 4.07 -34.01
CA PRO A 328 26.42 2.64 -34.21
C PRO A 328 25.39 2.02 -33.28
N GLN A 329 24.78 0.92 -33.71
CA GLN A 329 23.98 0.07 -32.82
C GLN A 329 24.90 -0.75 -31.90
N LEU A 330 24.50 -0.96 -30.65
CA LEU A 330 25.29 -1.72 -29.67
C LEU A 330 25.68 -3.12 -30.19
N GLY A 331 24.78 -3.83 -30.88
CA GLY A 331 25.10 -5.11 -31.51
C GLY A 331 26.25 -5.05 -32.54
N HIS A 332 26.44 -3.93 -33.25
CA HIS A 332 27.59 -3.74 -34.12
C HIS A 332 28.88 -3.49 -33.32
N VAL A 333 28.79 -2.73 -32.22
CA VAL A 333 29.92 -2.52 -31.29
C VAL A 333 30.36 -3.83 -30.63
N ILE A 334 29.41 -4.71 -30.25
CA ILE A 334 29.67 -6.06 -29.73
C ILE A 334 30.30 -6.95 -30.81
N ALA A 335 29.86 -6.87 -32.07
CA ALA A 335 30.50 -7.60 -33.17
C ALA A 335 31.98 -7.17 -33.36
N LEU A 336 32.28 -5.87 -33.28
CA LEU A 336 33.66 -5.39 -33.28
C LEU A 336 34.44 -5.78 -32.02
N ALA A 337 33.79 -5.86 -30.86
CA ALA A 337 34.41 -6.38 -29.64
C ALA A 337 34.87 -7.83 -29.82
N LEU A 338 34.07 -8.65 -30.51
CA LEU A 338 34.39 -10.04 -30.83
C LEU A 338 35.52 -10.13 -31.86
N GLU A 339 35.51 -9.32 -32.93
CA GLU A 339 36.64 -9.19 -33.85
C GLU A 339 37.93 -8.85 -33.08
N ARG A 340 37.89 -7.83 -32.21
CA ARG A 340 39.03 -7.35 -31.43
C ARG A 340 39.56 -8.39 -30.44
N ALA A 341 38.67 -9.12 -29.76
CA ALA A 341 39.06 -10.18 -28.84
C ALA A 341 39.71 -11.37 -29.56
N ASN A 342 39.25 -11.72 -30.77
CA ASN A 342 39.88 -12.74 -31.61
C ASN A 342 41.25 -12.30 -32.17
N GLU A 343 41.44 -11.00 -32.43
CA GLU A 343 42.71 -10.44 -32.89
C GLU A 343 43.78 -10.36 -31.78
N LEU A 344 43.39 -9.97 -30.56
CA LEU A 344 44.32 -9.71 -29.44
C LEU A 344 44.48 -10.89 -28.47
N GLY A 345 43.52 -11.83 -28.41
CA GLY A 345 43.58 -12.98 -27.52
C GLY A 345 43.74 -12.57 -26.04
N ASP A 346 44.82 -13.04 -25.41
CA ASP A 346 45.12 -12.74 -24.00
C ASP A 346 45.39 -11.25 -23.75
N ASP A 347 45.85 -10.48 -24.76
CA ASP A 347 46.13 -9.04 -24.67
C ASP A 347 44.89 -8.15 -24.87
N CYS A 348 43.69 -8.74 -24.95
CA CYS A 348 42.43 -8.00 -25.09
C CYS A 348 42.20 -7.01 -23.92
N PRO A 349 41.71 -5.77 -24.14
CA PRO A 349 41.38 -4.85 -23.05
C PRO A 349 40.25 -5.39 -22.15
N ALA A 350 40.26 -5.05 -20.85
CA ALA A 350 39.22 -5.48 -19.93
C ALA A 350 37.86 -4.82 -20.23
N SER A 351 37.83 -3.59 -20.76
CA SER A 351 36.60 -2.96 -21.28
C SER A 351 35.94 -3.79 -22.41
N VAL A 352 36.75 -4.38 -23.29
CA VAL A 352 36.29 -5.23 -24.40
C VAL A 352 35.81 -6.59 -23.89
N ARG A 353 36.53 -7.21 -22.93
CA ARG A 353 36.07 -8.44 -22.27
C ARG A 353 34.75 -8.21 -21.53
N TRP A 354 34.64 -7.14 -20.73
CA TRP A 354 33.43 -6.75 -20.02
C TRP A 354 32.24 -6.60 -20.97
N LEU A 355 32.42 -5.93 -22.11
CA LEU A 355 31.35 -5.74 -23.10
C LEU A 355 30.87 -7.07 -23.73
N LEU A 356 31.77 -8.04 -23.91
CA LEU A 356 31.42 -9.38 -24.40
C LEU A 356 30.69 -10.20 -23.32
N GLU A 357 31.18 -10.18 -22.07
CA GLU A 357 30.54 -10.83 -20.91
C GLU A 357 29.14 -10.26 -20.64
N HIS A 358 28.94 -8.97 -20.90
CA HIS A 358 27.69 -8.24 -20.70
C HIS A 358 26.87 -8.05 -21.99
N GLY A 359 27.24 -8.73 -23.08
CA GLY A 359 26.54 -8.63 -24.38
C GLY A 359 25.05 -8.93 -24.33
N TRP A 360 24.61 -9.76 -23.36
CA TRP A 360 23.20 -10.09 -23.08
C TRP A 360 22.33 -8.87 -22.72
N LEU A 361 22.91 -7.73 -22.30
CA LEU A 361 22.18 -6.48 -22.12
C LEU A 361 21.62 -5.95 -23.45
N ASN A 362 22.32 -6.21 -24.56
CA ASN A 362 21.80 -5.93 -25.89
C ASN A 362 20.57 -6.79 -26.22
N ASP A 363 20.51 -8.02 -25.70
CA ASP A 363 19.43 -8.98 -25.95
C ASP A 363 18.14 -8.61 -25.22
N ILE A 364 18.23 -8.10 -23.98
CA ILE A 364 17.07 -7.47 -23.30
C ILE A 364 16.53 -6.32 -24.16
N GLY A 365 17.43 -5.45 -24.63
CA GLY A 365 17.07 -4.39 -25.56
C GLY A 365 16.55 -4.91 -26.90
N THR A 366 16.89 -6.13 -27.30
CA THR A 366 16.38 -6.79 -28.52
C THR A 366 14.96 -7.28 -28.31
N ALA A 367 14.64 -7.92 -27.18
CA ALA A 367 13.27 -8.33 -26.84
C ALA A 367 12.34 -7.11 -26.62
N ALA A 368 12.82 -6.11 -25.88
CA ALA A 368 12.06 -4.88 -25.60
C ALA A 368 11.75 -4.06 -26.86
N VAL A 369 12.72 -3.97 -27.78
CA VAL A 369 12.52 -3.39 -29.11
C VAL A 369 11.61 -4.29 -29.93
N HIS A 370 12.01 -5.51 -30.25
CA HIS A 370 11.38 -6.21 -31.35
C HIS A 370 10.05 -6.90 -31.03
N ASP A 371 9.79 -7.24 -29.77
CA ASP A 371 8.66 -8.09 -29.38
C ASP A 371 7.67 -7.35 -28.45
N LEU A 372 7.90 -6.03 -28.26
CA LEU A 372 7.25 -5.16 -27.27
C LEU A 372 7.30 -5.72 -25.83
N ALA A 373 8.27 -6.58 -25.54
CA ALA A 373 8.38 -7.30 -24.29
C ALA A 373 8.79 -6.39 -23.12
N ALA A 374 8.17 -6.63 -21.96
CA ALA A 374 8.75 -6.20 -20.68
C ALA A 374 9.93 -7.14 -20.34
N PRO A 375 10.95 -6.69 -19.59
CA PRO A 375 12.02 -7.58 -19.15
C PRO A 375 11.45 -8.72 -18.29
N SER A 376 11.93 -9.94 -18.52
CA SER A 376 11.57 -11.13 -17.75
C SER A 376 12.07 -11.04 -16.29
N ALA A 377 11.50 -11.86 -15.41
CA ALA A 377 11.93 -11.92 -14.00
C ALA A 377 13.42 -12.28 -13.86
N SER A 378 13.93 -13.15 -14.74
CA SER A 378 15.33 -13.55 -14.81
C SER A 378 16.24 -12.38 -15.20
N GLU A 379 15.86 -11.64 -16.25
CA GLU A 379 16.61 -10.47 -16.71
C GLU A 379 16.64 -9.35 -15.66
N VAL A 380 15.49 -9.02 -15.04
CA VAL A 380 15.46 -8.04 -13.96
C VAL A 380 16.35 -8.47 -12.80
N THR A 381 16.27 -9.74 -12.38
CA THR A 381 17.13 -10.26 -11.30
C THR A 381 18.61 -10.16 -11.66
N LYS A 382 18.98 -10.51 -12.89
CA LYS A 382 20.38 -10.48 -13.37
C LYS A 382 20.92 -9.04 -13.47
N VAL A 383 20.11 -8.08 -13.94
CA VAL A 383 20.52 -6.67 -14.03
C VAL A 383 20.63 -6.03 -12.65
N LEU A 384 19.68 -6.29 -11.75
CA LEU A 384 19.70 -5.74 -10.38
C LEU A 384 20.76 -6.41 -9.48
N ALA A 385 21.43 -7.46 -9.95
CA ALA A 385 22.57 -8.10 -9.29
C ALA A 385 23.94 -7.59 -9.76
N LEU A 386 24.00 -6.68 -10.75
CA LEU A 386 25.26 -6.07 -11.19
C LEU A 386 25.75 -5.04 -10.15
N ASP A 387 27.05 -5.07 -9.81
CA ASP A 387 27.64 -4.26 -8.74
C ASP A 387 27.52 -2.75 -9.00
N GLU A 388 27.47 -2.33 -10.26
CA GLU A 388 27.30 -0.93 -10.66
C GLU A 388 25.86 -0.42 -10.48
N ILE A 389 24.88 -1.34 -10.44
CA ILE A 389 23.44 -1.09 -10.46
C ILE A 389 22.80 -1.33 -9.09
N ALA A 390 23.16 -2.42 -8.40
CA ALA A 390 22.56 -2.80 -7.12
C ALA A 390 22.59 -1.69 -6.05
N PRO A 391 23.67 -0.88 -5.90
CA PRO A 391 23.74 0.22 -4.94
C PRO A 391 22.90 1.46 -5.33
N ARG A 392 22.34 1.51 -6.56
CA ARG A 392 21.61 2.68 -7.07
C ARG A 392 20.15 2.70 -6.62
N LEU A 393 19.59 1.57 -6.20
CA LEU A 393 18.19 1.47 -5.79
C LEU A 393 18.00 1.84 -4.31
N PRO A 394 17.16 2.85 -4.00
CA PRO A 394 16.80 3.16 -2.64
C PRO A 394 16.07 1.99 -1.96
N ASP A 395 16.30 1.88 -0.66
CA ASP A 395 15.80 0.80 0.17
C ASP A 395 14.28 0.85 0.39
N TRP A 396 13.62 1.94 -0.01
CA TRP A 396 12.16 2.10 -0.01
C TRP A 396 11.48 1.78 -1.35
N LEU A 397 12.24 1.48 -2.43
CA LEU A 397 11.64 1.16 -3.73
C LEU A 397 11.15 -0.29 -3.78
N ALA A 398 9.92 -0.49 -4.25
CA ALA A 398 9.37 -1.81 -4.54
C ALA A 398 10.06 -2.40 -5.78
N ARG A 399 10.59 -3.63 -5.67
CA ARG A 399 11.32 -4.30 -6.76
C ARG A 399 11.09 -5.82 -6.77
N PRO A 400 11.15 -6.48 -7.94
CA PRO A 400 11.03 -7.92 -8.06
C PRO A 400 11.97 -8.70 -7.13
N GLY A 401 11.50 -9.83 -6.61
CA GLY A 401 12.30 -10.75 -5.78
C GLY A 401 12.65 -10.25 -4.37
N ARG A 402 12.01 -9.19 -3.87
CA ARG A 402 12.28 -8.61 -2.55
C ARG A 402 11.08 -8.72 -1.61
N GLY A 403 11.22 -9.52 -0.55
CA GLY A 403 10.24 -9.66 0.53
C GLY A 403 9.20 -10.75 0.28
N ALA A 404 8.79 -11.44 1.35
CA ALA A 404 7.76 -12.47 1.30
C ALA A 404 6.34 -11.88 1.41
N VAL A 405 5.33 -12.69 1.11
CA VAL A 405 3.94 -12.46 1.54
C VAL A 405 3.83 -12.91 3.00
N LEU A 406 3.59 -11.96 3.92
CA LEU A 406 3.47 -12.26 5.35
C LEU A 406 2.02 -12.49 5.74
N PHE A 407 1.71 -13.72 6.15
CA PHE A 407 0.43 -14.13 6.72
C PHE A 407 0.45 -13.99 8.24
N ILE A 408 -0.27 -13.00 8.77
CA ILE A 408 -0.49 -12.81 10.19
C ILE A 408 -1.73 -13.62 10.58
N VAL A 409 -1.55 -14.64 11.44
CA VAL A 409 -2.60 -15.61 11.78
C VAL A 409 -2.85 -15.61 13.30
N PRO A 410 -3.93 -14.99 13.78
CA PRO A 410 -4.32 -15.11 15.18
C PRO A 410 -4.93 -16.48 15.47
N CYS A 411 -4.32 -17.22 16.39
CA CYS A 411 -4.63 -18.60 16.73
C CYS A 411 -5.66 -18.66 17.87
N GLY A 412 -6.83 -19.21 17.56
CA GLY A 412 -7.91 -19.39 18.54
C GLY A 412 -7.71 -20.57 19.49
N VAL A 413 -8.63 -20.72 20.45
CA VAL A 413 -8.67 -21.86 21.37
C VAL A 413 -9.41 -23.04 20.72
N GLY A 414 -8.69 -24.14 20.48
CA GLY A 414 -9.25 -25.42 20.04
C GLY A 414 -8.73 -25.88 18.67
N ALA A 415 -8.86 -27.19 18.40
CA ALA A 415 -8.41 -27.81 17.16
C ALA A 415 -9.20 -27.30 15.92
N PRO A 416 -8.56 -27.21 14.74
CA PRO A 416 -9.25 -26.82 13.51
C PRO A 416 -10.36 -27.80 13.14
N ARG A 417 -11.38 -27.32 12.41
CA ARG A 417 -12.54 -28.13 11.97
C ARG A 417 -12.28 -28.98 10.72
N GLY A 418 -11.01 -29.10 10.33
CA GLY A 418 -10.50 -29.69 9.11
C GLY A 418 -9.00 -29.39 9.00
N MET A 419 -8.57 -29.05 7.78
CA MET A 419 -7.21 -28.58 7.47
C MET A 419 -6.81 -27.35 8.32
N HIS A 420 -5.53 -27.26 8.70
CA HIS A 420 -4.94 -26.10 9.37
C HIS A 420 -4.92 -24.86 8.46
N VAL A 421 -4.88 -23.65 9.02
CA VAL A 421 -4.84 -22.40 8.25
C VAL A 421 -3.60 -22.33 7.36
N THR A 422 -2.43 -22.60 7.92
CA THR A 422 -1.16 -22.59 7.16
C THR A 422 -1.18 -23.61 6.01
N GLU A 423 -1.71 -24.80 6.27
CA GLU A 423 -1.88 -25.87 5.29
C GLU A 423 -2.89 -25.48 4.19
N ARG A 424 -3.98 -24.76 4.51
CA ARG A 424 -4.94 -24.22 3.52
C ARG A 424 -4.31 -23.21 2.58
N VAL A 425 -3.47 -22.30 3.11
CA VAL A 425 -2.74 -21.30 2.32
C VAL A 425 -1.79 -22.01 1.35
N LEU A 426 -0.92 -22.89 1.87
CA LEU A 426 0.15 -23.50 1.09
C LEU A 426 -0.34 -24.57 0.10
N SER A 427 -1.49 -25.22 0.37
CA SER A 427 -2.05 -26.27 -0.51
C SER A 427 -2.90 -25.72 -1.66
N GLY A 428 -3.19 -24.42 -1.67
CA GLY A 428 -3.84 -23.73 -2.79
C GLY A 428 -2.85 -22.87 -3.56
N GLU A 429 -3.16 -22.59 -4.83
CA GLU A 429 -2.44 -21.57 -5.60
C GLU A 429 -2.56 -20.19 -4.90
N PRO A 430 -1.53 -19.33 -4.93
CA PRO A 430 -1.66 -17.94 -4.50
C PRO A 430 -2.78 -17.23 -5.26
N ASP A 431 -3.59 -16.45 -4.55
CA ASP A 431 -4.69 -15.69 -5.15
C ASP A 431 -4.18 -14.72 -6.23
N LYS A 432 -4.96 -14.51 -7.31
CA LYS A 432 -4.61 -13.59 -8.40
C LYS A 432 -4.32 -12.18 -7.88
N GLU A 433 -5.06 -11.71 -6.88
CA GLU A 433 -4.92 -10.35 -6.34
C GLU A 433 -3.60 -10.21 -5.58
N ILE A 434 -3.22 -11.24 -4.80
CA ILE A 434 -1.92 -11.31 -4.12
C ILE A 434 -0.79 -11.36 -5.15
N ARG A 435 -0.87 -12.24 -6.16
CA ARG A 435 0.16 -12.37 -7.20
C ARG A 435 0.34 -11.09 -8.00
N ARG A 436 -0.73 -10.35 -8.31
CA ARG A 436 -0.63 -9.05 -9.01
C ARG A 436 0.01 -7.96 -8.16
N ALA A 437 -0.29 -7.95 -6.87
CA ALA A 437 0.14 -6.91 -5.95
C ALA A 437 1.61 -7.07 -5.51
N VAL A 438 2.17 -8.29 -5.54
CA VAL A 438 3.59 -8.54 -5.26
C VAL A 438 4.47 -8.03 -6.43
N PRO A 439 5.47 -7.15 -6.17
CA PRO A 439 6.37 -6.65 -7.20
C PRO A 439 7.05 -7.77 -8.00
N GLY A 440 6.94 -7.72 -9.33
CA GLY A 440 7.60 -8.65 -10.23
C GLY A 440 6.93 -10.01 -10.43
N ALA A 441 5.91 -10.37 -9.65
CA ALA A 441 5.23 -11.66 -9.76
C ALA A 441 4.29 -11.79 -10.99
N MET A 442 4.17 -10.71 -11.77
CA MET A 442 3.49 -10.62 -13.08
C MET A 442 4.45 -10.59 -14.28
N LEU A 443 5.76 -10.77 -14.07
CA LEU A 443 6.76 -10.81 -15.15
C LEU A 443 6.77 -12.17 -15.83
N ASP A 444 7.21 -12.20 -17.08
CA ASP A 444 7.46 -13.47 -17.74
C ASP A 444 8.60 -14.23 -17.04
N GLY A 445 8.46 -15.55 -16.94
CA GLY A 445 9.32 -16.40 -16.13
C GLY A 445 9.31 -16.11 -14.62
N ALA A 446 8.35 -15.36 -14.08
CA ALA A 446 8.23 -15.13 -12.65
C ALA A 446 8.03 -16.46 -11.88
N GLY A 447 8.77 -16.61 -10.79
CA GLY A 447 8.76 -17.81 -9.96
C GLY A 447 7.52 -17.98 -9.09
N ALA A 448 7.63 -18.94 -8.18
CA ALA A 448 6.68 -19.10 -7.09
C ALA A 448 6.85 -17.98 -6.04
N LEU A 449 5.82 -17.72 -5.23
CA LEU A 449 5.87 -16.72 -4.17
C LEU A 449 6.43 -17.29 -2.87
N THR A 450 7.22 -16.49 -2.15
CA THR A 450 7.64 -16.80 -0.77
C THR A 450 6.48 -16.48 0.19
N ALA A 451 6.05 -17.46 0.99
CA ALA A 451 5.10 -17.26 2.09
C ALA A 451 5.80 -17.34 3.45
N GLU A 452 5.52 -16.37 4.33
CA GLU A 452 5.93 -16.35 5.73
C GLU A 452 4.70 -16.29 6.64
N PHE A 453 4.79 -16.87 7.84
CA PHE A 453 3.72 -16.89 8.82
C PHE A 453 4.14 -16.25 10.15
N LEU A 454 3.29 -15.40 10.70
CA LEU A 454 3.38 -14.88 12.06
C LEU A 454 2.14 -15.32 12.83
N LEU A 455 2.32 -16.32 13.69
CA LEU A 455 1.25 -16.96 14.46
C LEU A 455 1.10 -16.25 15.80
N LEU A 456 -0.01 -15.53 15.98
CA LEU A 456 -0.30 -14.81 17.22
C LEU A 456 -1.09 -15.73 18.16
N HIS A 457 -0.59 -15.99 19.36
CA HIS A 457 -1.32 -16.73 20.38
C HIS A 457 -1.48 -15.91 21.67
N SER A 458 -2.57 -16.15 22.39
CA SER A 458 -2.69 -15.61 23.75
C SER A 458 -1.88 -16.46 24.72
N SER A 459 -1.72 -15.99 25.95
CA SER A 459 -1.05 -16.77 27.01
C SER A 459 -1.84 -18.02 27.44
N ASN A 460 -3.06 -18.22 26.93
CA ASN A 460 -3.83 -19.43 27.14
C ASN A 460 -3.11 -20.65 26.52
N PRO A 461 -2.79 -21.72 27.28
CA PRO A 461 -2.06 -22.88 26.77
C PRO A 461 -2.70 -23.57 25.57
N ARG A 462 -4.03 -23.45 25.40
CA ARG A 462 -4.75 -24.00 24.25
C ARG A 462 -4.55 -23.15 22.99
N SER A 463 -4.48 -21.82 23.10
CA SER A 463 -4.16 -20.93 21.98
C SER A 463 -2.71 -21.14 21.52
N LYS A 464 -1.77 -21.21 22.48
CA LYS A 464 -0.38 -21.57 22.21
C LYS A 464 -0.23 -22.93 21.54
N LYS A 465 -1.00 -23.94 21.98
CA LYS A 465 -1.04 -25.23 21.29
C LYS A 465 -1.54 -25.09 19.84
N THR A 466 -2.62 -24.37 19.59
CA THR A 466 -3.11 -24.12 18.22
C THR A 466 -2.01 -23.52 17.34
N ALA A 467 -1.24 -22.55 17.83
CA ALA A 467 -0.12 -21.97 17.08
C ALA A 467 1.00 -22.99 16.80
N LEU A 468 1.33 -23.87 17.75
CA LEU A 468 2.30 -24.95 17.52
C LEU A 468 1.79 -25.99 16.51
N ASP A 469 0.50 -26.32 16.55
CA ASP A 469 -0.12 -27.26 15.60
C ASP A 469 -0.19 -26.64 14.18
N GLU A 470 -0.51 -25.34 14.05
CA GLU A 470 -0.44 -24.57 12.79
C GLU A 470 0.99 -24.49 12.23
N ALA A 471 2.00 -24.29 13.08
CA ALA A 471 3.41 -24.32 12.68
C ALA A 471 3.84 -25.71 12.21
N ALA A 472 3.44 -26.77 12.91
CA ALA A 472 3.73 -28.15 12.48
C ALA A 472 3.07 -28.47 11.13
N ALA A 473 1.83 -27.99 10.92
CA ALA A 473 1.10 -28.20 9.69
C ALA A 473 1.78 -27.56 8.47
N SER A 474 2.34 -26.34 8.59
CA SER A 474 3.01 -25.66 7.48
C SER A 474 4.22 -26.43 6.96
N PHE A 475 4.98 -27.11 7.83
CA PHE A 475 6.11 -27.96 7.44
C PHE A 475 5.69 -29.26 6.75
N THR A 476 4.47 -29.75 7.01
CA THR A 476 3.93 -30.99 6.41
C THR A 476 3.02 -30.76 5.21
N ALA A 477 2.65 -29.51 4.94
CA ALA A 477 1.70 -29.14 3.91
C ALA A 477 2.18 -29.54 2.50
N ARG A 478 1.25 -29.97 1.65
CA ARG A 478 1.54 -30.17 0.22
C ARG A 478 1.58 -28.81 -0.48
N VAL A 479 2.73 -28.15 -0.42
CA VAL A 479 2.98 -26.86 -1.09
C VAL A 479 2.67 -26.96 -2.59
N ASP A 480 1.76 -26.10 -3.05
CA ASP A 480 1.40 -25.88 -4.45
C ASP A 480 2.56 -25.27 -5.26
N ALA A 481 2.56 -25.43 -6.59
CA ALA A 481 3.62 -24.92 -7.45
C ALA A 481 3.69 -23.38 -7.49
N GLY A 482 2.62 -22.67 -7.12
CA GLY A 482 2.61 -21.22 -6.99
C GLY A 482 3.33 -20.69 -5.74
N TRP A 483 3.67 -21.54 -4.76
CA TRP A 483 4.41 -21.17 -3.53
C TRP A 483 5.80 -21.82 -3.51
N GLU A 484 6.81 -21.09 -3.03
CA GLU A 484 8.17 -21.61 -2.93
C GLU A 484 8.26 -22.76 -1.90
N ARG A 485 8.85 -23.88 -2.31
CA ARG A 485 9.17 -24.97 -1.40
C ARG A 485 10.47 -24.67 -0.68
N GLN A 486 10.34 -24.39 0.60
CA GLN A 486 11.47 -23.93 1.40
C GLN A 486 12.09 -25.07 2.20
N HIS A 487 13.42 -25.08 2.25
CA HIS A 487 14.22 -26.13 2.90
C HIS A 487 14.76 -25.74 4.28
N THR A 488 14.42 -24.54 4.78
CA THR A 488 15.02 -23.91 5.96
C THR A 488 13.94 -23.45 6.96
N PRO A 489 14.15 -23.48 8.30
CA PRO A 489 13.04 -23.36 9.26
C PRO A 489 12.46 -21.95 9.52
N VAL A 490 12.95 -20.89 8.87
CA VAL A 490 12.76 -19.48 9.30
C VAL A 490 11.47 -18.84 8.77
N LEU A 491 10.34 -19.56 8.85
CA LEU A 491 9.09 -19.17 8.16
C LEU A 491 7.86 -19.10 9.05
N VAL A 492 8.01 -19.45 10.32
CA VAL A 492 6.91 -19.42 11.27
C VAL A 492 7.40 -18.83 12.58
N ASP A 493 7.08 -17.56 12.81
CA ASP A 493 7.31 -16.91 14.09
C ASP A 493 6.07 -17.08 14.98
N LEU A 494 6.28 -17.36 16.27
CA LEU A 494 5.21 -17.42 17.27
C LEU A 494 5.31 -16.20 18.18
N CYS A 495 4.20 -15.47 18.34
CA CYS A 495 4.13 -14.30 19.20
C CYS A 495 3.05 -14.48 20.28
N ASP A 496 3.46 -14.46 21.55
CA ASP A 496 2.55 -14.33 22.68
C ASP A 496 2.13 -12.86 22.83
N TYR A 497 0.82 -12.58 22.85
CA TYR A 497 0.29 -11.23 23.05
C TYR A 497 -0.36 -11.00 24.42
N GLY A 498 -0.16 -11.91 25.38
CA GLY A 498 -0.80 -11.83 26.70
C GLY A 498 -2.22 -12.37 26.70
N GLY A 499 -3.03 -11.96 27.68
CA GLY A 499 -4.46 -12.25 27.72
C GLY A 499 -4.81 -13.72 28.01
N ASP A 500 -4.57 -14.17 29.24
CA ASP A 500 -5.11 -15.43 29.77
C ASP A 500 -6.59 -15.33 30.19
N ASP A 501 -7.05 -14.11 30.53
CA ASP A 501 -8.41 -13.79 30.97
C ASP A 501 -9.49 -14.36 30.03
N GLU A 502 -10.45 -15.08 30.61
CA GLU A 502 -11.58 -15.69 29.90
C GLU A 502 -12.55 -14.63 29.31
N SER A 503 -12.44 -13.37 29.75
CA SER A 503 -13.20 -12.22 29.25
C SER A 503 -12.47 -11.43 28.15
N GLU A 504 -12.36 -12.03 26.96
CA GLU A 504 -11.85 -11.38 25.72
C GLU A 504 -12.43 -9.97 25.47
N TYR A 505 -13.69 -9.76 25.84
CA TYR A 505 -14.40 -8.49 25.69
C TYR A 505 -13.84 -7.39 26.62
N VAL A 506 -13.52 -7.74 27.87
CA VAL A 506 -12.91 -6.81 28.85
C VAL A 506 -11.48 -6.47 28.45
N ALA A 507 -10.71 -7.47 28.02
CA ALA A 507 -9.32 -7.31 27.62
C ALA A 507 -9.12 -6.74 26.20
N THR A 508 -10.20 -6.42 25.46
CA THR A 508 -10.09 -5.97 24.06
C THR A 508 -9.12 -4.79 23.86
N PRO A 509 -9.17 -3.69 24.64
CA PRO A 509 -8.23 -2.57 24.45
C PRO A 509 -6.76 -2.91 24.77
N SER A 510 -6.50 -3.78 25.74
CA SER A 510 -5.13 -4.17 26.12
C SER A 510 -4.55 -5.18 25.13
N ILE A 511 -5.32 -6.17 24.69
CA ILE A 511 -4.94 -7.11 23.62
C ILE A 511 -4.62 -6.34 22.34
N MET A 512 -5.50 -5.44 21.91
CA MET A 512 -5.27 -4.62 20.71
C MET A 512 -3.98 -3.80 20.81
N ARG A 513 -3.70 -3.17 21.95
CA ARG A 513 -2.48 -2.39 22.18
C ARG A 513 -1.22 -3.26 22.10
N THR A 514 -1.23 -4.42 22.75
CA THR A 514 -0.08 -5.34 22.76
C THR A 514 0.18 -5.92 21.38
N VAL A 515 -0.87 -6.40 20.68
CA VAL A 515 -0.74 -6.91 19.31
C VAL A 515 -0.27 -5.80 18.36
N LYS A 516 -0.78 -4.57 18.48
CA LYS A 516 -0.34 -3.46 17.63
C LYS A 516 1.17 -3.22 17.73
N ALA A 517 1.72 -3.27 18.95
CA ALA A 517 3.16 -3.11 19.18
C ALA A 517 3.98 -4.27 18.59
N GLN A 518 3.55 -5.51 18.82
CA GLN A 518 4.25 -6.70 18.30
C GLN A 518 4.24 -6.78 16.77
N ILE A 519 3.11 -6.46 16.13
CA ILE A 519 3.01 -6.43 14.67
C ILE A 519 3.86 -5.31 14.06
N ALA A 520 3.92 -4.13 14.69
CA ALA A 520 4.81 -3.06 14.23
C ALA A 520 6.30 -3.48 14.23
N LEU A 521 6.74 -4.18 15.28
CA LEU A 521 8.10 -4.74 15.36
C LEU A 521 8.34 -5.80 14.27
N ALA A 522 7.42 -6.76 14.12
CA ALA A 522 7.54 -7.84 13.14
C ALA A 522 7.57 -7.33 11.70
N LEU A 523 6.71 -6.35 11.36
CA LEU A 523 6.70 -5.72 10.03
C LEU A 523 7.96 -4.90 9.76
N GLY A 524 8.45 -4.16 10.77
CA GLY A 524 9.72 -3.42 10.67
C GLY A 524 10.94 -4.32 10.43
N ALA A 525 10.95 -5.51 11.04
CA ALA A 525 12.01 -6.50 10.89
C ALA A 525 11.93 -7.28 9.56
N LYS A 526 10.73 -7.77 9.19
CA LYS A 526 10.53 -8.62 8.00
C LYS A 526 10.47 -7.84 6.68
N ARG A 527 9.96 -6.60 6.70
CA ARG A 527 9.70 -5.77 5.51
C ARG A 527 9.02 -6.56 4.36
N PRO A 528 7.84 -7.17 4.60
CA PRO A 528 7.18 -8.02 3.61
C PRO A 528 6.74 -7.26 2.35
N ALA A 529 6.66 -7.97 1.23
CA ALA A 529 6.19 -7.43 -0.04
C ALA A 529 4.67 -7.22 -0.07
N ALA A 530 3.92 -8.00 0.71
CA ALA A 530 2.48 -7.87 0.94
C ALA A 530 2.12 -8.45 2.31
N VAL A 531 1.06 -7.92 2.94
CA VAL A 531 0.58 -8.36 4.25
C VAL A 531 -0.82 -8.94 4.12
N VAL A 532 -1.02 -10.15 4.67
CA VAL A 532 -2.33 -10.83 4.72
C VAL A 532 -2.67 -11.10 6.18
N ILE A 533 -3.81 -10.59 6.66
CA ILE A 533 -4.31 -10.90 8.00
C ILE A 533 -5.41 -11.94 7.88
N VAL A 534 -5.22 -13.08 8.54
CA VAL A 534 -6.22 -14.15 8.53
C VAL A 534 -7.24 -13.93 9.65
N GLY A 535 -8.53 -13.97 9.28
CA GLY A 535 -9.67 -13.69 10.16
C GLY A 535 -10.02 -14.79 11.17
N THR A 536 -9.04 -15.32 11.88
CA THR A 536 -9.19 -16.38 12.89
C THR A 536 -8.88 -15.86 14.31
N GLY A 537 -9.09 -16.70 15.33
CA GLY A 537 -8.72 -16.38 16.71
C GLY A 537 -9.57 -15.29 17.37
N GLN A 538 -8.98 -14.60 18.34
CA GLN A 538 -9.62 -13.50 19.07
C GLN A 538 -9.77 -12.27 18.18
N LYS A 539 -10.93 -11.60 18.23
CA LYS A 539 -11.19 -10.44 17.37
C LYS A 539 -10.30 -9.25 17.72
N ALA A 540 -10.02 -9.05 19.00
CA ALA A 540 -9.09 -8.02 19.46
C ALA A 540 -7.69 -8.20 18.85
N ALA A 541 -7.23 -9.44 18.65
CA ALA A 541 -5.95 -9.72 17.99
C ALA A 541 -6.01 -9.44 16.48
N VAL A 542 -7.07 -9.85 15.78
CA VAL A 542 -7.27 -9.52 14.35
C VAL A 542 -7.28 -8.00 14.14
N LEU A 543 -8.01 -7.25 14.97
CA LEU A 543 -8.18 -5.80 14.81
C LEU A 543 -6.95 -5.01 15.25
N GLY A 544 -6.24 -5.45 16.30
CA GLY A 544 -4.95 -4.88 16.69
C GLY A 544 -3.88 -5.09 15.61
N ALA A 545 -3.85 -6.27 14.98
CA ALA A 545 -2.98 -6.55 13.84
C ALA A 545 -3.36 -5.70 12.62
N LEU A 546 -4.66 -5.52 12.36
CA LEU A 546 -5.16 -4.70 11.26
C LEU A 546 -4.72 -3.23 11.40
N GLN A 547 -4.86 -2.64 12.57
CA GLN A 547 -4.42 -1.25 12.79
C GLN A 547 -2.90 -1.08 12.66
N ALA A 548 -2.10 -2.05 13.07
CA ALA A 548 -0.64 -2.01 12.88
C ALA A 548 -0.26 -2.16 11.41
N ALA A 549 -0.89 -3.12 10.71
CA ALA A 549 -0.63 -3.36 9.31
C ALA A 549 -1.05 -2.16 8.44
N GLN A 550 -2.23 -1.56 8.67
CA GLN A 550 -2.66 -0.35 7.96
C GLN A 550 -1.63 0.78 8.09
N ALA A 551 -1.17 1.07 9.31
CA ALA A 551 -0.17 2.12 9.54
C ALA A 551 1.18 1.82 8.87
N TRP A 552 1.64 0.57 8.95
CA TRP A 552 2.91 0.18 8.35
C TRP A 552 2.84 0.16 6.81
N CYS A 553 1.80 -0.45 6.24
CA CYS A 553 1.53 -0.53 4.80
C CYS A 553 1.40 0.87 4.16
N ALA A 554 0.78 1.82 4.85
CA ALA A 554 0.70 3.21 4.42
C ALA A 554 2.09 3.89 4.32
N GLY A 555 2.98 3.66 5.30
CA GLY A 555 4.34 4.19 5.32
C GLY A 555 5.33 3.51 4.37
N HIS A 556 5.07 2.24 4.02
CA HIS A 556 6.01 1.39 3.27
C HIS A 556 5.51 0.99 1.87
N ALA A 557 4.30 1.43 1.50
CA ALA A 557 3.65 1.11 0.23
C ALA A 557 3.53 -0.41 -0.04
N ALA A 558 3.07 -1.15 0.96
CA ALA A 558 2.85 -2.58 0.89
C ALA A 558 1.33 -2.90 0.82
N PRO A 559 0.87 -3.75 -0.11
CA PRO A 559 -0.54 -4.17 -0.18
C PRO A 559 -1.01 -4.88 1.09
N LEU A 560 -2.27 -4.67 1.47
CA LEU A 560 -2.90 -5.25 2.65
C LEU A 560 -4.17 -6.03 2.27
N PHE A 561 -4.28 -7.25 2.79
CA PHE A 561 -5.43 -8.13 2.57
C PHE A 561 -5.98 -8.68 3.89
N LEU A 562 -7.29 -8.90 3.93
CA LEU A 562 -7.97 -9.77 4.87
C LEU A 562 -8.28 -11.10 4.18
N GLN A 563 -7.93 -12.22 4.80
CA GLN A 563 -8.29 -13.55 4.29
C GLN A 563 -9.11 -14.33 5.30
N THR A 564 -10.13 -15.04 4.82
CA THR A 564 -10.91 -16.00 5.63
C THR A 564 -11.09 -17.31 4.86
N PHE A 565 -11.66 -18.34 5.51
CA PHE A 565 -11.80 -19.68 4.92
C PHE A 565 -13.15 -20.31 5.26
N VAL A 566 -13.79 -20.91 4.25
CA VAL A 566 -15.07 -21.62 4.39
C VAL A 566 -14.91 -23.07 3.97
N ASP A 567 -15.35 -23.99 4.84
CA ASP A 567 -15.42 -25.42 4.52
C ASP A 567 -16.73 -25.73 3.76
N GLU A 568 -16.65 -26.04 2.47
CA GLU A 568 -17.79 -26.54 1.68
C GLU A 568 -18.29 -27.88 2.25
N ARG A 569 -19.60 -27.97 2.52
CA ARG A 569 -20.27 -29.21 2.93
C ARG A 569 -21.00 -29.86 1.75
N ASN A 570 -20.25 -30.52 0.89
CA ASN A 570 -20.81 -31.47 -0.07
C ASN A 570 -20.81 -32.87 0.55
N GLU A 571 -21.98 -33.45 0.78
CA GLU A 571 -22.10 -34.81 1.30
C GLU A 571 -21.44 -35.82 0.34
N GLY A 572 -20.52 -36.64 0.85
CA GLY A 572 -19.77 -37.63 0.07
C GLY A 572 -18.50 -37.13 -0.62
N ALA A 573 -18.25 -35.82 -0.68
CA ALA A 573 -17.00 -35.27 -1.22
C ALA A 573 -15.96 -34.99 -0.11
N ARG A 574 -14.67 -34.89 -0.47
CA ARG A 574 -13.67 -34.29 0.44
C ARG A 574 -14.07 -32.84 0.72
N LYS A 575 -14.11 -32.43 1.99
CA LYS A 575 -14.31 -31.02 2.38
C LYS A 575 -13.32 -30.15 1.63
N ARG A 576 -13.81 -29.27 0.76
CA ARG A 576 -13.00 -28.25 0.10
C ARG A 576 -13.02 -27.01 0.98
N SER A 577 -11.84 -26.54 1.40
CA SER A 577 -11.71 -25.21 2.00
C SER A 577 -11.59 -24.20 0.87
N VAL A 578 -12.49 -23.24 0.80
CA VAL A 578 -12.44 -22.13 -0.16
C VAL A 578 -11.91 -20.90 0.59
N PRO A 579 -10.80 -20.29 0.14
CA PRO A 579 -10.35 -19.00 0.66
C PRO A 579 -11.31 -17.90 0.23
N GLN A 580 -11.45 -16.88 1.05
CA GLN A 580 -12.19 -15.66 0.75
C GLN A 580 -11.27 -14.48 1.04
N LEU A 581 -10.91 -13.75 -0.01
CA LEU A 581 -9.96 -12.65 0.07
C LEU A 581 -10.69 -11.33 -0.11
N HIS A 582 -10.44 -10.40 0.81
CA HIS A 582 -10.76 -8.99 0.65
C HIS A 582 -9.45 -8.22 0.67
N ARG A 583 -9.13 -7.61 -0.44
CA ARG A 583 -8.21 -6.48 -0.42
C ARG A 583 -8.80 -5.39 0.47
N LEU A 584 -8.00 -4.88 1.40
CA LEU A 584 -8.29 -3.62 2.07
C LEU A 584 -7.53 -2.53 1.34
N ALA A 585 -8.29 -1.65 0.72
CA ALA A 585 -7.81 -0.46 0.07
C ALA A 585 -7.10 0.47 1.07
N LEU A 586 -6.32 1.36 0.48
CA LEU A 586 -5.72 2.47 1.19
C LEU A 586 -6.78 3.51 1.52
N HIS A 587 -6.40 4.54 2.29
CA HIS A 587 -7.26 5.72 2.37
C HIS A 587 -7.44 6.35 0.97
N ASN A 588 -8.60 7.01 0.76
CA ASN A 588 -9.03 7.51 -0.56
C ASN A 588 -7.97 8.35 -1.27
N ASP A 589 -7.19 9.15 -0.52
CA ASP A 589 -6.12 10.01 -1.03
C ASP A 589 -5.00 9.21 -1.75
N ALA A 590 -4.65 8.05 -1.19
CA ALA A 590 -3.64 7.17 -1.78
C ALA A 590 -4.19 6.42 -2.99
N GLU A 591 -5.46 6.01 -2.97
CA GLU A 591 -6.12 5.48 -4.18
C GLU A 591 -6.16 6.52 -5.30
N HIS A 592 -6.48 7.79 -4.99
CA HIS A 592 -6.50 8.88 -5.95
C HIS A 592 -5.12 9.07 -6.60
N ALA A 593 -4.06 9.12 -5.78
CA ALA A 593 -2.69 9.21 -6.27
C ALA A 593 -2.28 8.00 -7.14
N LEU A 594 -2.70 6.78 -6.79
CA LEU A 594 -2.49 5.59 -7.61
C LEU A 594 -3.27 5.65 -8.94
N ARG A 595 -4.50 6.17 -8.95
CA ARG A 595 -5.28 6.38 -10.20
C ARG A 595 -4.60 7.38 -11.13
N GLU A 596 -4.06 8.48 -10.60
CA GLU A 596 -3.26 9.44 -11.39
C GLU A 596 -1.93 8.86 -11.89
N ALA A 597 -1.23 8.05 -11.09
CA ALA A 597 -0.03 7.34 -11.54
C ALA A 597 -0.32 6.28 -12.63
N ALA A 598 -1.46 5.59 -12.53
CA ALA A 598 -1.94 4.68 -13.56
C ALA A 598 -2.28 5.45 -14.85
N LEU A 599 -2.99 6.58 -14.74
CA LEU A 599 -3.30 7.47 -15.86
C LEU A 599 -2.04 8.03 -16.53
N HIS A 600 -1.00 8.40 -15.76
CA HIS A 600 0.30 8.78 -16.32
C HIS A 600 0.97 7.62 -17.07
N SER A 601 0.83 6.38 -16.59
CA SER A 601 1.33 5.19 -17.28
C SER A 601 0.58 4.93 -18.59
N LEU A 602 -0.76 5.07 -18.60
CA LEU A 602 -1.58 5.00 -19.82
C LEU A 602 -1.20 6.08 -20.84
N ARG A 603 -0.95 7.31 -20.40
CA ARG A 603 -0.44 8.42 -21.24
C ARG A 603 0.94 8.15 -21.85
N SER A 604 1.67 7.14 -21.35
CA SER A 604 2.93 6.64 -21.94
C SER A 604 2.81 5.27 -22.61
N LEU A 605 1.59 4.73 -22.71
CA LEU A 605 1.28 3.36 -23.16
C LEU A 605 2.02 2.23 -22.41
N ASN A 606 2.50 2.51 -21.19
CA ASN A 606 3.06 1.50 -20.30
C ASN A 606 1.93 0.78 -19.55
N LEU A 607 1.21 -0.07 -20.28
CA LEU A 607 0.04 -0.79 -19.79
C LEU A 607 0.37 -1.79 -18.67
N LEU A 608 1.59 -2.35 -18.63
CA LEU A 608 2.02 -3.23 -17.53
C LEU A 608 2.20 -2.44 -16.22
N SER A 609 2.82 -1.25 -16.27
CA SER A 609 2.92 -0.41 -15.08
C SER A 609 1.55 0.10 -14.64
N ALA A 610 0.67 0.50 -15.57
CA ALA A 610 -0.71 0.83 -15.24
C ALA A 610 -1.43 -0.33 -14.52
N THR A 611 -1.30 -1.55 -15.05
CA THR A 611 -1.85 -2.77 -14.41
C THR A 611 -1.33 -2.95 -12.99
N ARG A 612 0.00 -2.82 -12.76
CA ARG A 612 0.62 -2.99 -11.43
C ARG A 612 0.21 -1.90 -10.43
N VAL A 613 0.10 -0.65 -10.87
CA VAL A 613 -0.33 0.48 -10.02
C VAL A 613 -1.82 0.37 -9.67
N LEU A 614 -2.66 -0.02 -10.63
CA LEU A 614 -4.08 -0.24 -10.37
C LEU A 614 -4.29 -1.45 -9.44
N ALA A 615 -3.56 -2.53 -9.67
CA ALA A 615 -3.45 -3.66 -8.75
C ALA A 615 -2.66 -3.35 -7.46
N ALA A 616 -2.37 -2.08 -7.15
CA ALA A 616 -1.97 -1.61 -5.83
C ALA A 616 -3.14 -1.03 -5.01
N GLY A 617 -4.24 -0.60 -5.66
CA GLY A 617 -5.37 0.15 -5.05
C GLY A 617 -6.49 -0.69 -4.44
N ASP A 618 -7.75 -0.37 -4.79
CA ASP A 618 -8.97 -1.06 -4.33
C ASP A 618 -9.44 -2.16 -5.32
N GLY A 619 -10.58 -2.80 -5.02
CA GLY A 619 -11.17 -3.81 -5.90
C GLY A 619 -11.61 -3.25 -7.25
N ASP A 620 -12.20 -2.04 -7.26
CA ASP A 620 -12.54 -1.31 -8.47
C ASP A 620 -11.30 -1.03 -9.35
N MET A 621 -10.16 -0.72 -8.73
CA MET A 621 -8.89 -0.59 -9.45
C MET A 621 -8.34 -1.93 -9.97
N ASP A 622 -8.53 -3.09 -9.30
CA ASP A 622 -8.16 -4.39 -9.90
C ASP A 622 -9.00 -4.71 -11.15
N GLU A 623 -10.28 -4.29 -11.22
CA GLU A 623 -11.07 -4.39 -12.45
C GLU A 623 -10.50 -3.50 -13.58
N LEU A 624 -10.04 -2.29 -13.24
CA LEU A 624 -9.33 -1.42 -14.20
C LEU A 624 -7.96 -2.00 -14.60
N ALA A 625 -7.27 -2.69 -13.69
CA ALA A 625 -6.05 -3.43 -13.98
C ALA A 625 -6.30 -4.59 -14.95
N ASP A 626 -7.41 -5.32 -14.80
CA ASP A 626 -7.83 -6.35 -15.75
C ASP A 626 -8.11 -5.76 -17.15
N LYS A 627 -8.74 -4.58 -17.23
CA LYS A 627 -8.89 -3.84 -18.51
C LYS A 627 -7.52 -3.46 -19.12
N CYS A 628 -6.57 -2.93 -18.32
CA CYS A 628 -5.22 -2.62 -18.78
C CYS A 628 -4.48 -3.86 -19.31
N SER A 629 -4.57 -4.97 -18.58
CA SER A 629 -3.92 -6.24 -18.94
C SER A 629 -4.51 -6.81 -20.24
N ALA A 630 -5.83 -6.73 -20.43
CA ALA A 630 -6.49 -7.14 -21.66
C ALA A 630 -6.08 -6.29 -22.87
N LEU A 631 -6.00 -4.96 -22.71
CA LEU A 631 -5.51 -4.05 -23.77
C LEU A 631 -4.05 -4.34 -24.16
N ARG A 632 -3.19 -4.63 -23.17
CA ARG A 632 -1.80 -5.04 -23.38
C ARG A 632 -1.73 -6.36 -24.15
N GLN A 633 -2.50 -7.36 -23.71
CA GLN A 633 -2.49 -8.70 -24.31
C GLN A 633 -2.90 -8.64 -25.78
N ARG A 634 -4.00 -7.94 -26.11
CA ARG A 634 -4.44 -7.74 -27.51
C ARG A 634 -3.37 -7.07 -28.38
N LEU A 635 -2.65 -6.07 -27.85
CA LEU A 635 -1.58 -5.39 -28.59
C LEU A 635 -0.37 -6.31 -28.82
N LEU A 636 0.03 -7.09 -27.81
CA LEU A 636 1.13 -8.06 -27.93
C LEU A 636 0.80 -9.21 -28.89
N GLU A 637 -0.44 -9.70 -28.89
CA GLU A 637 -0.92 -10.72 -29.82
C GLU A 637 -0.86 -10.23 -31.27
N VAL A 638 -1.26 -8.97 -31.52
CA VAL A 638 -1.21 -8.36 -32.85
C VAL A 638 0.21 -8.06 -33.32
N ALA A 639 1.05 -7.47 -32.45
CA ALA A 639 2.41 -7.09 -32.82
C ALA A 639 3.32 -8.29 -33.10
N ASN A 640 3.02 -9.44 -32.49
CA ASN A 640 3.81 -10.68 -32.62
C ASN A 640 3.14 -11.75 -33.51
N ASP A 641 2.10 -11.42 -34.30
CA ASP A 641 1.49 -12.36 -35.26
C ASP A 641 2.41 -12.53 -36.50
N GLU A 642 3.32 -13.52 -36.44
CA GLU A 642 4.21 -13.86 -37.55
C GLU A 642 3.48 -14.54 -38.74
N GLU A 643 2.25 -15.04 -38.55
CA GLU A 643 1.49 -15.75 -39.57
C GLU A 643 0.75 -14.77 -40.48
N ASP A 644 0.01 -13.82 -39.90
CA ASP A 644 -0.79 -12.81 -40.60
C ASP A 644 -0.80 -11.42 -39.88
N PRO A 645 0.27 -10.62 -40.05
CA PRO A 645 0.32 -9.29 -39.42
C PRO A 645 -0.68 -8.26 -39.97
N ASP A 646 -1.38 -8.55 -41.07
CA ASP A 646 -2.49 -7.71 -41.57
C ASP A 646 -3.77 -7.92 -40.73
N ARG A 647 -3.93 -9.08 -40.08
CA ARG A 647 -5.10 -9.46 -39.27
C ARG A 647 -5.41 -8.46 -38.14
N GLY A 648 -4.36 -7.85 -37.59
CA GLY A 648 -4.45 -6.88 -36.49
C GLY A 648 -4.38 -5.40 -36.92
N VAL A 649 -4.42 -5.09 -38.23
CA VAL A 649 -4.16 -3.73 -38.74
C VAL A 649 -5.05 -2.64 -38.11
N GLY A 650 -6.30 -2.96 -37.74
CA GLY A 650 -7.18 -2.04 -37.02
C GLY A 650 -6.63 -1.62 -35.65
N VAL A 651 -6.06 -2.56 -34.89
CA VAL A 651 -5.44 -2.28 -33.58
C VAL A 651 -4.18 -1.42 -33.74
N LEU A 652 -3.41 -1.64 -34.80
CA LEU A 652 -2.19 -0.86 -35.08
C LEU A 652 -2.50 0.57 -35.59
N ILE A 653 -3.57 0.74 -36.37
CA ILE A 653 -4.07 2.08 -36.74
C ILE A 653 -4.63 2.81 -35.51
N ASP A 654 -5.36 2.12 -34.64
CA ASP A 654 -5.85 2.66 -33.37
C ASP A 654 -4.71 3.07 -32.43
N LEU A 655 -3.63 2.27 -32.36
CA LEU A 655 -2.41 2.64 -31.65
C LEU A 655 -1.84 3.95 -32.20
N LEU A 656 -1.65 4.07 -33.52
CA LEU A 656 -1.11 5.27 -34.15
C LEU A 656 -1.97 6.52 -33.88
N LYS A 657 -3.30 6.40 -33.96
CA LYS A 657 -4.25 7.46 -33.58
C LYS A 657 -4.10 7.85 -32.12
N THR A 658 -4.08 6.86 -31.22
CA THR A 658 -3.93 7.07 -29.77
C THR A 658 -2.61 7.78 -29.43
N VAL A 659 -1.50 7.38 -30.08
CA VAL A 659 -0.20 8.05 -29.89
C VAL A 659 -0.23 9.50 -30.40
N ALA A 660 -0.89 9.77 -31.52
CA ALA A 660 -1.05 11.13 -32.04
C ALA A 660 -1.85 12.04 -31.09
N ASP A 661 -2.88 11.51 -30.44
CA ASP A 661 -3.69 12.25 -29.44
C ASP A 661 -2.92 12.51 -28.14
N LEU A 662 -2.15 11.52 -27.66
CA LEU A 662 -1.32 11.64 -26.46
C LEU A 662 -0.13 12.61 -26.65
N TRP A 663 0.37 12.75 -27.88
CA TRP A 663 1.61 13.46 -28.18
C TRP A 663 1.66 14.93 -27.74
N GLU A 664 0.54 15.64 -27.93
CA GLU A 664 0.46 17.08 -27.67
C GLU A 664 0.69 17.40 -26.18
N LYS A 665 0.16 16.53 -25.30
CA LYS A 665 0.24 16.67 -23.83
C LYS A 665 1.42 15.92 -23.20
N ALA A 666 2.12 15.08 -23.95
CA ALA A 666 3.24 14.28 -23.46
C ALA A 666 4.52 15.10 -23.22
N PRO A 667 5.23 14.95 -22.08
CA PRO A 667 6.59 15.46 -21.93
C PRO A 667 7.57 14.72 -22.85
N GLU A 668 8.77 15.28 -23.07
CA GLU A 668 9.74 14.73 -24.05
C GLU A 668 10.12 13.27 -23.79
N LEU A 669 10.29 12.85 -22.53
CA LEU A 669 10.56 11.44 -22.19
C LEU A 669 9.43 10.52 -22.64
N THR A 670 8.17 10.93 -22.42
CA THR A 670 6.99 10.19 -22.86
C THR A 670 6.91 10.17 -24.39
N ARG A 671 7.20 11.27 -25.08
CA ARG A 671 7.27 11.31 -26.56
C ARG A 671 8.31 10.35 -27.11
N MET A 672 9.50 10.26 -26.50
CA MET A 672 10.52 9.29 -26.89
C MET A 672 10.01 7.85 -26.70
N ARG A 673 9.41 7.52 -25.55
CA ARG A 673 8.83 6.19 -25.28
C ARG A 673 7.71 5.85 -26.29
N LEU A 674 6.80 6.78 -26.55
CA LEU A 674 5.72 6.62 -27.53
C LEU A 674 6.26 6.39 -28.97
N ALA A 675 7.31 7.12 -29.38
CA ALA A 675 7.94 6.91 -30.69
C ALA A 675 8.57 5.52 -30.83
N VAL A 676 9.11 4.94 -29.74
CA VAL A 676 9.57 3.55 -29.75
C VAL A 676 8.36 2.61 -29.88
N VAL A 677 7.34 2.72 -29.02
CA VAL A 677 6.14 1.86 -29.08
C VAL A 677 5.53 1.83 -30.49
N VAL A 678 5.44 2.98 -31.16
CA VAL A 678 5.03 3.08 -32.57
C VAL A 678 5.95 2.30 -33.51
N ALA A 679 7.27 2.56 -33.43
CA ALA A 679 8.24 1.96 -34.34
C ALA A 679 8.27 0.43 -34.24
N GLU A 680 8.04 -0.13 -33.05
CA GLU A 680 8.09 -1.57 -32.79
C GLU A 680 6.80 -2.31 -33.14
N ALA A 681 5.64 -1.73 -32.83
CA ALA A 681 4.35 -2.29 -33.25
C ALA A 681 4.21 -2.38 -34.79
N LEU A 682 5.13 -1.75 -35.53
CA LEU A 682 5.19 -1.70 -36.99
C LEU A 682 6.45 -2.38 -37.57
N ASN A 683 7.20 -3.14 -36.75
CA ASN A 683 8.52 -3.70 -37.09
C ASN A 683 8.45 -5.15 -37.61
N PHE A 684 8.00 -5.33 -38.86
CA PHE A 684 7.84 -6.66 -39.46
C PHE A 684 9.19 -7.32 -39.83
N LYS A 685 9.73 -8.10 -38.88
CA LYS A 685 11.05 -8.77 -38.91
C LYS A 685 11.33 -9.65 -40.13
N THR A 686 10.33 -10.33 -40.70
CA THR A 686 10.56 -11.34 -41.75
C THR A 686 10.47 -10.79 -43.16
N SER A 687 11.43 -11.15 -44.01
CA SER A 687 11.45 -10.84 -45.45
C SER A 687 10.38 -11.62 -46.22
N GLY A 688 9.10 -11.32 -45.98
CA GLY A 688 8.01 -12.22 -46.37
C GLY A 688 6.61 -11.63 -46.32
N ARG A 689 6.12 -11.23 -45.14
CA ARG A 689 4.68 -11.03 -44.83
C ARG A 689 4.40 -9.60 -44.29
N LYS A 690 3.13 -9.25 -44.03
CA LYS A 690 2.53 -8.00 -44.59
C LYS A 690 1.87 -7.01 -43.59
N LEU A 691 2.00 -5.70 -43.88
CA LEU A 691 1.20 -4.56 -43.34
C LEU A 691 1.10 -3.38 -44.35
N LEU A 692 0.58 -3.43 -45.58
CA LEU A 692 -0.44 -4.25 -46.23
C LEU A 692 0.06 -4.58 -47.65
N ILE A 693 1.16 -5.33 -47.68
CA ILE A 693 2.01 -5.60 -48.86
C ILE A 693 1.17 -6.44 -49.88
N ARG A 694 1.34 -6.51 -51.21
CA ARG A 694 2.41 -6.28 -52.20
C ARG A 694 1.69 -5.92 -53.52
N ASN A 695 2.07 -4.86 -54.22
CA ASN A 695 1.63 -4.52 -55.59
C ASN A 695 0.13 -4.71 -55.93
N ASN A 696 -0.73 -3.78 -55.54
CA ASN A 696 -1.88 -3.47 -56.40
C ASN A 696 -1.54 -2.24 -57.25
N ASN A 697 -1.29 -2.48 -58.54
CA ASN A 697 -1.34 -1.45 -59.57
C ASN A 697 -2.80 -0.99 -59.69
N LEU A 698 -3.25 -0.13 -58.77
CA LEU A 698 -4.46 0.66 -58.97
C LEU A 698 -4.16 1.58 -60.17
N GLY A 699 -4.66 1.18 -61.35
CA GLY A 699 -4.54 1.93 -62.59
C GLY A 699 -5.02 3.37 -62.39
N PRO A 700 -4.49 4.33 -63.18
CA PRO A 700 -4.19 5.69 -62.75
C PRO A 700 -5.36 6.42 -62.09
N ALA A 701 -5.50 6.21 -60.78
CA ALA A 701 -6.30 7.05 -59.92
C ALA A 701 -5.55 8.39 -59.82
N SER A 702 -6.13 9.42 -60.42
CA SER A 702 -5.61 10.77 -60.43
C SER A 702 -5.58 11.35 -59.02
N GLY A 703 -4.46 11.14 -58.33
CA GLY A 703 -4.18 11.59 -56.96
C GLY A 703 -2.73 11.29 -56.63
N GLY A 704 -1.86 12.30 -56.77
CA GLY A 704 -0.44 12.14 -56.50
C GLY A 704 -0.15 11.87 -55.02
N ILE A 705 0.98 11.22 -54.73
CA ILE A 705 1.54 11.21 -53.37
C ILE A 705 2.35 12.49 -53.24
N ASP A 706 1.65 13.60 -53.08
CA ASP A 706 2.26 14.84 -52.59
C ASP A 706 2.92 14.53 -51.22
N LEU A 707 4.22 14.77 -51.01
CA LEU A 707 4.76 16.04 -50.49
C LEU A 707 5.18 17.05 -51.59
N GLY A 708 4.94 16.64 -52.83
CA GLY A 708 5.23 17.25 -54.15
C GLY A 708 5.24 16.16 -55.25
N ARG A 709 5.28 14.88 -54.82
CA ARG A 709 5.42 13.60 -55.53
C ARG A 709 6.77 13.34 -56.24
N PRO A 710 7.55 12.35 -55.79
CA PRO A 710 8.70 11.84 -56.52
C PRO A 710 8.30 10.80 -57.58
N CYS A 711 9.08 10.78 -58.67
CA CYS A 711 9.35 9.60 -59.52
C CYS A 711 10.56 9.95 -60.41
N PRO A 712 11.75 9.37 -60.21
CA PRO A 712 12.86 9.55 -61.15
C PRO A 712 12.55 8.80 -62.45
N LYS A 713 12.63 9.49 -63.59
CA LYS A 713 12.95 8.82 -64.85
C LYS A 713 14.46 8.69 -64.98
N ASP A 714 14.86 7.49 -65.39
CA ASP A 714 16.10 7.18 -66.12
C ASP A 714 17.44 7.57 -65.47
N ARG A 715 18.05 6.60 -64.76
CA ARG A 715 19.46 6.21 -64.98
C ARG A 715 19.81 4.85 -64.33
N GLY A 716 20.20 3.88 -65.18
CA GLY A 716 21.14 2.82 -64.83
C GLY A 716 20.64 1.64 -63.99
N GLU A 717 20.02 0.65 -64.64
CA GLU A 717 20.16 -0.79 -64.35
C GLU A 717 20.26 -1.25 -62.87
N LYS A 718 19.19 -0.98 -62.09
CA LYS A 718 18.67 -1.91 -61.07
C LYS A 718 17.24 -1.52 -60.72
N GLU A 719 16.29 -2.44 -60.85
CA GLU A 719 14.86 -2.18 -60.63
C GLU A 719 14.53 -1.82 -59.17
N THR A 720 14.64 -0.54 -58.80
CA THR A 720 14.07 -0.02 -57.55
C THR A 720 12.56 0.12 -57.70
N ARG A 721 11.82 -0.94 -57.36
CA ARG A 721 10.35 -0.97 -57.37
C ARG A 721 9.76 0.10 -56.45
N ASP A 722 8.80 0.86 -56.96
CA ASP A 722 7.97 1.77 -56.15
C ASP A 722 7.36 1.00 -54.96
N LYS A 723 7.47 1.59 -53.76
CA LYS A 723 7.14 0.95 -52.49
C LYS A 723 5.74 1.29 -51.97
N GLY A 724 5.11 2.36 -52.49
CA GLY A 724 3.84 2.90 -51.99
C GLY A 724 3.96 3.84 -50.77
N PRO A 725 3.01 4.78 -50.59
CA PRO A 725 3.15 5.93 -49.68
C PRO A 725 3.20 5.52 -48.21
N HIS A 726 2.30 4.63 -47.79
CA HIS A 726 2.26 4.12 -46.42
C HIS A 726 3.61 3.51 -46.02
N ARG A 727 4.30 2.84 -46.95
CA ARG A 727 5.55 2.13 -46.65
C ARG A 727 6.72 3.08 -46.40
N ASP A 728 6.81 4.18 -47.14
CA ASP A 728 7.86 5.17 -46.92
C ASP A 728 7.63 5.92 -45.59
N LEU A 729 6.37 6.19 -45.23
CA LEU A 729 6.01 6.78 -43.93
C LEU A 729 6.35 5.85 -42.75
N LEU A 730 6.02 4.55 -42.85
CA LEU A 730 6.44 3.54 -41.87
C LEU A 730 7.97 3.48 -41.74
N GLU A 731 8.71 3.56 -42.85
CA GLU A 731 10.18 3.60 -42.84
C GLU A 731 10.70 4.87 -42.14
N VAL A 732 10.03 6.02 -42.25
CA VAL A 732 10.36 7.23 -41.48
C VAL A 732 10.14 7.02 -39.99
N LEU A 733 8.96 6.57 -39.56
CA LEU A 733 8.64 6.34 -38.13
C LEU A 733 9.65 5.38 -37.47
N TYR A 734 9.99 4.29 -38.17
CA TYR A 734 11.00 3.32 -37.75
C TYR A 734 12.42 3.92 -37.68
N ARG A 735 12.80 4.77 -38.63
CA ARG A 735 14.12 5.42 -38.63
C ARG A 735 14.26 6.44 -37.51
N VAL A 736 13.22 7.20 -37.17
CA VAL A 736 13.25 8.20 -36.08
C VAL A 736 13.68 7.56 -34.76
N ARG A 737 13.16 6.37 -34.46
CA ARG A 737 13.56 5.57 -33.29
C ARG A 737 15.08 5.40 -33.17
N ASN A 738 15.80 5.17 -34.28
CA ASN A 738 17.24 4.89 -34.25
C ASN A 738 18.11 6.11 -33.89
N HIS A 739 17.52 7.30 -33.79
CA HIS A 739 18.20 8.56 -33.52
C HIS A 739 17.84 9.18 -32.15
N LEU A 740 17.26 8.40 -31.22
CA LEU A 740 16.86 8.86 -29.88
C LEU A 740 17.91 8.53 -28.81
N VAL A 741 17.95 9.32 -27.72
CA VAL A 741 18.90 9.08 -26.59
C VAL A 741 18.68 7.75 -25.91
N VAL A 742 17.42 7.37 -25.74
CA VAL A 742 17.07 6.07 -25.13
C VAL A 742 17.54 4.89 -25.97
N THR A 743 17.74 5.05 -27.28
CA THR A 743 18.08 3.95 -28.18
C THR A 743 19.58 3.91 -28.49
N HIS A 744 20.14 4.94 -29.14
CA HIS A 744 21.52 4.92 -29.63
C HIS A 744 22.27 6.29 -29.75
N ALA A 745 21.64 7.47 -29.62
CA ALA A 745 22.31 8.75 -29.92
C ALA A 745 21.70 10.01 -29.26
N ASP A 746 22.49 11.09 -29.10
CA ASP A 746 22.22 12.33 -28.32
C ASP A 746 20.96 13.19 -28.66
N GLY A 747 19.97 12.67 -29.39
CA GLY A 747 18.83 13.44 -29.93
C GLY A 747 17.47 13.25 -29.24
N LEU A 748 16.73 14.37 -29.09
CA LEU A 748 15.29 14.38 -28.87
C LEU A 748 14.52 14.02 -30.16
N VAL A 749 13.20 13.75 -30.07
CA VAL A 749 12.40 13.29 -31.22
C VAL A 749 12.40 14.28 -32.40
N LYS A 750 12.32 15.60 -32.13
CA LYS A 750 12.29 16.61 -33.19
C LYS A 750 13.60 16.69 -33.99
N PRO A 751 14.80 16.77 -33.35
CA PRO A 751 16.08 16.56 -34.04
C PRO A 751 16.14 15.26 -34.84
N ALA A 752 15.74 14.13 -34.23
CA ALA A 752 15.74 12.81 -34.88
C ALA A 752 14.90 12.78 -36.17
N LEU A 753 13.67 13.32 -36.14
CA LEU A 753 12.82 13.44 -37.33
C LEU A 753 13.47 14.30 -38.42
N ARG A 754 14.07 15.43 -38.06
CA ARG A 754 14.73 16.30 -39.05
C ARG A 754 15.92 15.62 -39.72
N GLU A 755 16.76 14.90 -38.97
CA GLU A 755 17.89 14.18 -39.56
C GLU A 755 17.46 12.99 -40.44
N VAL A 756 16.38 12.30 -40.07
CA VAL A 756 15.79 11.25 -40.92
C VAL A 756 15.24 11.84 -42.22
N LEU A 757 14.53 12.97 -42.17
CA LEU A 757 14.02 13.64 -43.37
C LEU A 757 15.17 14.09 -44.27
N LYS A 758 16.24 14.70 -43.73
CA LYS A 758 17.46 15.06 -44.49
C LYS A 758 18.15 13.86 -45.15
N ASP A 759 18.29 12.72 -44.44
CA ASP A 759 18.88 11.49 -45.01
C ASP A 759 18.05 10.93 -46.18
N LEU A 760 16.76 11.25 -46.23
CA LEU A 760 15.85 10.89 -47.32
C LEU A 760 15.83 11.97 -48.43
N GLU A 761 15.94 13.25 -48.10
CA GLU A 761 16.12 14.34 -49.07
C GLU A 761 17.40 14.16 -49.89
N GLY A 762 18.52 13.84 -49.23
CA GLY A 762 19.78 13.48 -49.89
C GLY A 762 19.73 12.22 -50.76
N ARG A 763 18.64 11.43 -50.69
CA ARG A 763 18.35 10.28 -51.55
C ARG A 763 17.35 10.59 -52.69
N GLY A 764 16.96 11.86 -52.85
CA GLY A 764 16.13 12.32 -53.98
C GLY A 764 14.71 12.76 -53.64
N ILE A 765 14.41 13.06 -52.37
CA ILE A 765 13.16 13.75 -52.00
C ILE A 765 13.42 15.27 -52.03
N GLN A 766 12.74 16.02 -52.89
CA GLN A 766 12.71 17.48 -52.81
C GLN A 766 11.41 17.91 -52.13
N THR A 767 11.52 18.64 -51.02
CA THR A 767 10.43 19.47 -50.50
C THR A 767 10.27 20.69 -51.41
N ASP A 768 9.06 20.95 -51.90
CA ASP A 768 8.83 22.00 -52.90
C ASP A 768 9.08 23.42 -52.33
N SER A 769 10.26 23.97 -52.62
CA SER A 769 10.75 25.25 -52.07
C SER A 769 10.11 26.51 -52.68
N SER A 770 8.88 26.39 -53.22
CA SER A 770 8.21 27.46 -53.97
C SER A 770 7.11 28.22 -53.20
N SER A 771 6.68 27.73 -52.03
CA SER A 771 5.79 28.46 -51.11
C SER A 771 6.57 29.07 -49.94
N LYS A 772 6.30 30.35 -49.63
CA LYS A 772 6.81 31.00 -48.42
C LYS A 772 5.99 30.49 -47.23
N GLU A 773 6.69 30.06 -46.18
CA GLU A 773 6.14 29.38 -44.97
C GLU A 773 5.69 27.92 -45.18
N VAL A 774 6.61 27.04 -45.59
CA VAL A 774 6.48 25.60 -45.30
C VAL A 774 6.84 25.36 -43.84
N VAL A 775 5.85 24.94 -43.03
CA VAL A 775 6.07 24.47 -41.66
C VAL A 775 6.71 23.08 -41.71
N GLU A 776 7.83 22.86 -41.01
CA GLU A 776 8.44 21.53 -40.89
C GLU A 776 7.42 20.52 -40.33
N PRO A 777 7.17 19.37 -40.98
CA PRO A 777 6.19 18.40 -40.51
C PRO A 777 6.59 17.83 -39.15
N THR A 778 5.62 17.73 -38.23
CA THR A 778 5.84 17.19 -36.89
C THR A 778 5.62 15.68 -36.86
N TYR A 779 6.09 15.00 -35.80
CA TYR A 779 5.89 13.57 -35.65
C TYR A 779 4.38 13.19 -35.61
N PRO A 780 3.48 13.92 -34.92
CA PRO A 780 2.02 13.75 -35.06
C PRO A 780 1.48 13.85 -36.48
N ASP A 781 2.01 14.76 -37.31
CA ASP A 781 1.56 14.90 -38.70
C ASP A 781 1.94 13.64 -39.50
N MET A 782 3.15 13.11 -39.26
CA MET A 782 3.59 11.84 -39.85
C MET A 782 2.73 10.66 -39.38
N LEU A 783 2.36 10.59 -38.09
CA LEU A 783 1.45 9.55 -37.56
C LEU A 783 0.07 9.62 -38.22
N ARG A 784 -0.56 10.81 -38.21
CA ARG A 784 -1.90 11.06 -38.80
C ARG A 784 -1.92 10.71 -40.29
N LEU A 785 -0.90 11.14 -41.04
CA LEU A 785 -0.76 10.81 -42.46
C LEU A 785 -0.54 9.30 -42.69
N THR A 786 0.22 8.63 -41.81
CA THR A 786 0.40 7.17 -41.87
C THR A 786 -0.93 6.44 -41.66
N CYS A 787 -1.74 6.84 -40.66
CA CYS A 787 -3.09 6.30 -40.45
C CYS A 787 -3.94 6.38 -41.72
N THR A 788 -4.06 7.57 -42.31
CA THR A 788 -4.87 7.77 -43.53
C THR A 788 -4.40 6.88 -44.67
N LYS A 789 -3.08 6.71 -44.86
CA LYS A 789 -2.54 5.87 -45.94
C LYS A 789 -2.62 4.37 -45.66
N LEU A 790 -2.70 3.95 -44.40
CA LEU A 790 -3.03 2.56 -44.04
C LEU A 790 -4.52 2.27 -44.21
N GLU A 791 -5.41 3.19 -43.83
CA GLU A 791 -6.86 3.07 -44.02
C GLU A 791 -7.23 3.01 -45.51
N GLU A 792 -6.67 3.92 -46.34
CA GLU A 792 -6.80 3.87 -47.81
C GLU A 792 -6.36 2.52 -48.38
N ALA A 793 -5.22 1.98 -47.91
CA ALA A 793 -4.67 0.72 -48.40
C ALA A 793 -5.52 -0.49 -47.98
N ALA A 794 -6.02 -0.52 -46.74
CA ALA A 794 -6.85 -1.62 -46.25
C ALA A 794 -8.23 -1.64 -46.93
N CYS A 795 -8.88 -0.47 -47.09
CA CYS A 795 -10.09 -0.33 -47.89
C CYS A 795 -9.91 -0.83 -49.33
N ALA A 796 -8.76 -0.52 -49.97
CA ALA A 796 -8.43 -1.00 -51.32
C ALA A 796 -8.13 -2.51 -51.40
N LEU A 797 -7.94 -3.18 -50.26
CA LEU A 797 -7.69 -4.62 -50.15
C LEU A 797 -8.89 -5.41 -49.61
N GLY A 798 -9.99 -4.74 -49.23
CA GLY A 798 -11.17 -5.38 -48.64
C GLY A 798 -10.97 -5.85 -47.19
N VAL A 799 -9.94 -5.34 -46.51
CA VAL A 799 -9.71 -5.52 -45.07
C VAL A 799 -10.42 -4.37 -44.37
N GLU A 800 -11.37 -4.63 -43.46
CA GLU A 800 -12.05 -3.58 -42.70
C GLU A 800 -11.27 -3.22 -41.42
N PRO A 801 -10.60 -2.05 -41.34
CA PRO A 801 -9.86 -1.66 -40.12
C PRO A 801 -10.81 -1.13 -39.03
N ALA A 802 -12.00 -0.68 -39.43
CA ALA A 802 -12.99 -0.01 -38.59
C ALA A 802 -13.67 -0.91 -37.55
N GLN A 803 -13.29 -2.19 -37.45
CA GLN A 803 -13.83 -3.14 -36.45
C GLN A 803 -13.02 -3.18 -35.14
N SER A 804 -11.87 -2.50 -35.06
CA SER A 804 -11.12 -2.39 -33.80
C SER A 804 -11.85 -1.49 -32.80
N THR A 805 -11.95 -1.96 -31.56
CA THR A 805 -12.38 -1.15 -30.40
C THR A 805 -11.21 -0.74 -29.51
N TRP A 806 -9.96 -0.98 -29.93
CA TRP A 806 -8.80 -0.82 -29.04
C TRP A 806 -8.61 0.63 -28.60
N LYS A 807 -8.73 1.60 -29.51
CA LYS A 807 -8.68 3.02 -29.14
C LYS A 807 -9.88 3.41 -28.25
N ASP A 808 -11.08 3.00 -28.63
CA ASP A 808 -12.30 3.22 -27.85
C ASP A 808 -12.19 2.70 -26.41
N ASP A 809 -11.62 1.50 -26.23
CA ASP A 809 -11.43 0.86 -24.92
C ASP A 809 -10.33 1.59 -24.10
N VAL A 810 -9.27 2.10 -24.75
CA VAL A 810 -8.26 2.97 -24.10
C VAL A 810 -8.85 4.32 -23.68
N ASP A 811 -9.61 4.98 -24.56
CA ASP A 811 -10.21 6.29 -24.30
C ASP A 811 -11.27 6.20 -23.19
N ARG A 812 -12.10 5.13 -23.19
CA ARG A 812 -13.04 4.83 -22.08
C ARG A 812 -12.30 4.58 -20.78
N LEU A 813 -11.20 3.82 -20.79
CA LEU A 813 -10.41 3.53 -19.59
C LEU A 813 -9.75 4.80 -19.01
N MET A 814 -9.22 5.69 -19.86
CA MET A 814 -8.71 6.98 -19.40
C MET A 814 -9.84 7.88 -18.88
N ALA A 815 -11.01 7.90 -19.53
CA ALA A 815 -12.16 8.67 -19.08
C ALA A 815 -12.75 8.15 -17.74
N ASP A 816 -12.83 6.83 -17.56
CA ASP A 816 -13.19 6.16 -16.30
C ASP A 816 -12.26 6.65 -15.17
N LEU A 817 -10.94 6.60 -15.40
CA LEU A 817 -9.93 7.01 -14.42
C LEU A 817 -10.01 8.51 -14.11
N GLU A 818 -10.04 9.39 -15.11
CA GLU A 818 -10.13 10.83 -14.88
C GLU A 818 -11.45 11.24 -14.21
N SER A 819 -12.56 10.57 -14.53
CA SER A 819 -13.86 10.80 -13.87
C SER A 819 -13.79 10.44 -12.39
N ARG A 820 -13.24 9.26 -12.08
CA ARG A 820 -13.07 8.75 -10.70
C ARG A 820 -12.06 9.56 -9.89
N ALA A 821 -10.97 10.03 -10.50
CA ALA A 821 -10.01 10.93 -9.87
C ALA A 821 -10.67 12.26 -9.47
N ARG A 822 -11.38 12.91 -10.40
CA ARG A 822 -12.12 14.16 -10.13
C ARG A 822 -13.26 14.01 -9.11
N ALA A 823 -13.91 12.84 -9.05
CA ALA A 823 -14.99 12.58 -8.09
C ALA A 823 -14.51 12.39 -6.64
N ARG A 824 -13.22 12.06 -6.43
CA ARG A 824 -12.56 11.90 -5.13
C ARG A 824 -11.34 12.83 -5.00
N GLU A 825 -11.45 14.09 -5.40
CA GLU A 825 -10.47 15.10 -4.96
C GLU A 825 -10.53 15.20 -3.42
N PRO A 826 -9.38 15.17 -2.71
CA PRO A 826 -9.37 15.25 -1.26
C PRO A 826 -9.98 16.58 -0.82
N ARG A 827 -10.97 16.54 0.08
CA ARG A 827 -11.68 17.76 0.45
C ARG A 827 -10.72 18.64 1.24
N ALA A 828 -10.84 19.96 1.07
CA ALA A 828 -10.12 20.92 1.91
C ALA A 828 -10.41 20.73 3.43
N GLY A 829 -11.49 20.03 3.80
CA GLY A 829 -11.77 19.59 5.17
C GLY A 829 -10.89 18.42 5.66
N ASP A 830 -10.56 17.49 4.78
CA ASP A 830 -9.72 16.32 5.07
C ASP A 830 -8.27 16.78 5.33
N HIS A 831 -7.82 17.78 4.58
CA HIS A 831 -6.57 18.51 4.85
C HIS A 831 -6.67 19.63 5.91
N ALA A 832 -7.85 19.88 6.51
CA ALA A 832 -8.01 20.86 7.60
C ALA A 832 -8.06 20.22 8.99
N ALA A 833 -8.33 18.92 9.10
CA ALA A 833 -8.04 18.13 10.31
C ALA A 833 -6.53 17.94 10.53
N LEU A 834 -5.72 18.29 9.52
CA LEU A 834 -4.31 17.98 9.30
C LEU A 834 -3.34 18.87 10.09
N ARG A 835 -3.68 19.08 11.37
CA ARG A 835 -2.70 19.28 12.43
C ARG A 835 -3.16 18.41 13.60
N VAL A 836 -2.51 17.26 13.78
CA VAL A 836 -2.35 16.72 15.13
C VAL A 836 -1.79 17.88 15.97
N PRO A 837 -2.52 18.44 16.93
CA PRO A 837 -2.03 19.61 17.64
C PRO A 837 -0.79 19.16 18.41
N ALA A 838 0.37 19.71 18.04
CA ALA A 838 1.63 19.40 18.71
C ALA A 838 1.42 19.58 20.21
N THR A 839 1.55 18.49 20.97
CA THR A 839 1.14 18.48 22.38
C THR A 839 1.92 19.54 23.13
N VAL A 840 1.22 20.59 23.57
CA VAL A 840 1.84 21.77 24.16
C VAL A 840 2.27 21.42 25.57
N LEU A 841 3.58 21.33 25.82
CA LEU A 841 4.10 21.14 27.17
C LEU A 841 4.26 22.50 27.86
N VAL A 842 3.45 22.75 28.88
CA VAL A 842 3.49 23.98 29.69
C VAL A 842 4.26 23.70 30.99
N ASN A 843 5.40 24.35 31.17
CA ASN A 843 6.24 24.16 32.36
C ASN A 843 5.74 25.00 33.55
N LEU A 844 5.15 24.32 34.53
CA LEU A 844 4.66 24.87 35.80
C LEU A 844 5.71 24.76 36.94
N THR A 845 6.96 24.41 36.64
CA THR A 845 8.07 24.41 37.60
C THR A 845 8.74 25.80 37.64
N PRO A 846 9.46 26.16 38.73
CA PRO A 846 10.03 27.51 38.89
C PRO A 846 11.27 27.81 38.04
N HIS A 847 11.73 26.86 37.23
CA HIS A 847 12.93 26.99 36.39
C HIS A 847 12.72 26.31 35.04
N ASP A 848 13.56 26.62 34.06
CA ASP A 848 13.60 25.88 32.79
C ASP A 848 13.83 24.39 33.06
N VAL A 849 13.16 23.53 32.28
CA VAL A 849 13.46 22.09 32.25
C VAL A 849 14.04 21.75 30.89
N VAL A 850 15.14 20.99 30.89
CA VAL A 850 15.76 20.45 29.67
C VAL A 850 15.52 18.94 29.64
N ILE A 851 15.01 18.43 28.51
CA ILE A 851 14.91 17.00 28.24
C ILE A 851 15.96 16.62 27.21
N ASP A 852 16.84 15.68 27.56
CA ASP A 852 17.92 15.15 26.74
C ASP A 852 17.83 13.62 26.71
N PRO A 853 17.17 13.02 25.70
CA PRO A 853 17.00 11.57 25.62
C PRO A 853 18.32 10.79 25.58
N GLY A 854 19.40 11.39 25.08
CA GLY A 854 20.70 10.74 24.92
C GLY A 854 20.78 9.69 23.81
N ASP A 855 19.79 9.65 22.90
CA ASP A 855 19.72 8.76 21.73
C ASP A 855 20.25 9.41 20.43
N GLY A 856 20.73 10.65 20.51
CA GLY A 856 21.14 11.48 19.38
C GLY A 856 20.16 12.60 19.04
N THR A 857 18.97 12.60 19.63
CA THR A 857 17.98 13.70 19.52
C THR A 857 18.52 14.98 20.20
N PRO A 858 18.40 16.17 19.57
CA PRO A 858 18.79 17.43 20.20
C PRO A 858 18.01 17.72 21.50
N PRO A 859 18.65 18.23 22.56
CA PRO A 859 17.98 18.49 23.83
C PRO A 859 16.93 19.62 23.71
N VAL A 860 15.73 19.38 24.23
CA VAL A 860 14.59 20.30 24.17
C VAL A 860 14.46 21.05 25.49
N ARG A 861 14.34 22.37 25.45
CA ARG A 861 14.17 23.23 26.63
C ARG A 861 12.75 23.79 26.73
N PHE A 862 12.13 23.61 27.89
CA PHE A 862 10.81 24.11 28.24
C PHE A 862 10.93 25.26 29.26
N PRO A 863 10.69 26.53 28.85
CA PRO A 863 10.86 27.69 29.73
C PRO A 863 9.79 27.74 30.81
N ALA A 864 10.15 28.18 32.01
CA ALA A 864 9.19 28.31 33.12
C ALA A 864 8.03 29.27 32.77
N SER A 865 6.79 28.84 32.99
CA SER A 865 5.57 29.62 32.65
C SER A 865 5.28 30.79 33.60
N GLY A 866 6.05 30.94 34.68
CA GLY A 866 5.81 31.92 35.74
C GLY A 866 4.69 31.56 36.72
N THR A 867 3.82 30.59 36.39
CA THR A 867 2.84 30.02 37.32
C THR A 867 3.43 28.77 37.95
N VAL A 868 3.62 28.76 39.28
CA VAL A 868 4.27 27.66 40.01
C VAL A 868 3.36 27.12 41.12
N PRO A 869 2.43 26.20 40.79
CA PRO A 869 1.56 25.55 41.75
C PRO A 869 2.38 24.75 42.76
N HIS A 870 2.20 25.04 44.05
CA HIS A 870 2.84 24.30 45.13
C HIS A 870 1.80 23.86 46.17
N LEU A 871 2.09 22.75 46.85
CA LEU A 871 1.20 22.24 47.90
C LEU A 871 1.18 23.22 49.08
N VAL A 872 -0.01 23.67 49.46
CA VAL A 872 -0.21 24.45 50.69
C VAL A 872 -0.49 23.47 51.82
N LEU A 873 0.31 23.56 52.88
CA LEU A 873 0.16 22.76 54.10
C LEU A 873 -0.27 23.66 55.26
N SER A 874 -1.03 23.11 56.20
CA SER A 874 -1.35 23.79 57.46
C SER A 874 -0.09 24.09 58.26
N GLU A 875 -0.13 25.11 59.12
CA GLU A 875 0.93 25.33 60.09
C GLU A 875 1.17 24.06 60.94
N PRO A 876 2.41 23.53 61.00
CA PRO A 876 2.72 22.40 61.87
C PRO A 876 2.75 22.83 63.34
N GLN A 877 2.48 21.89 64.23
CA GLN A 877 2.85 22.03 65.64
C GLN A 877 4.36 21.82 65.76
N TRP A 878 5.05 22.71 66.49
CA TRP A 878 6.48 22.63 66.69
C TRP A 878 6.81 21.96 68.02
N GLU A 879 7.38 20.76 67.93
CA GLU A 879 7.96 20.02 69.05
C GLU A 879 9.49 20.13 69.03
N THR A 880 10.15 19.66 70.09
CA THR A 880 11.62 19.58 70.15
C THR A 880 12.06 18.13 70.26
N LEU A 881 12.50 17.55 69.15
CA LEU A 881 13.07 16.21 69.12
C LEU A 881 14.49 16.25 69.65
N THR A 882 14.74 15.55 70.76
CA THR A 882 16.07 15.47 71.37
C THR A 882 16.84 14.31 70.74
N VAL A 883 17.85 14.62 69.92
CA VAL A 883 18.66 13.64 69.17
C VAL A 883 20.10 13.65 69.70
N ALA A 884 20.75 12.49 69.75
CA ALA A 884 22.18 12.42 70.10
C ALA A 884 23.06 13.09 69.02
N ASP A 885 24.03 13.90 69.43
CA ASP A 885 25.02 14.51 68.53
C ASP A 885 25.97 13.41 67.99
N PRO A 886 25.93 13.07 66.69
CA PRO A 886 26.77 12.00 66.14
C PRO A 886 28.27 12.30 66.24
N ALA A 887 28.65 13.57 66.40
CA ALA A 887 30.04 13.98 66.55
C ALA A 887 30.55 13.89 67.99
N ARG A 888 29.67 13.78 69.00
CA ARG A 888 30.01 13.81 70.44
C ARG A 888 29.06 12.95 71.31
N PRO A 889 29.07 11.61 71.16
CA PRO A 889 28.12 10.72 71.83
C PRO A 889 28.16 10.72 73.38
N ASP A 890 29.33 10.99 74.00
CA ASP A 890 29.52 10.80 75.45
C ASP A 890 29.68 12.11 76.27
N GLY A 891 29.36 13.27 75.69
CA GLY A 891 29.50 14.56 76.38
C GLY A 891 28.33 14.91 77.32
N PRO A 892 28.52 15.76 78.35
CA PRO A 892 27.40 16.27 79.19
C PRO A 892 26.42 17.21 78.47
N ARG A 893 26.57 17.38 77.15
CA ARG A 893 25.60 17.94 76.19
C ARG A 893 25.51 17.06 74.94
N ALA A 894 25.54 15.73 75.10
CA ALA A 894 25.48 14.76 73.99
C ALA A 894 24.16 14.77 73.22
N SER A 895 23.16 15.54 73.65
CA SER A 895 21.85 15.62 72.98
C SER A 895 21.54 17.04 72.51
N VAL A 896 21.18 17.16 71.24
CA VAL A 896 20.74 18.40 70.58
C VAL A 896 19.23 18.36 70.41
N GLY A 897 18.54 19.40 70.88
CA GLY A 897 17.13 19.61 70.57
C GLY A 897 16.98 20.17 69.16
N LEU A 898 16.38 19.40 68.26
CA LEU A 898 16.04 19.82 66.90
C LEU A 898 14.54 20.17 66.83
N PRO A 899 14.15 21.25 66.14
CA PRO A 899 12.74 21.58 65.95
C PRO A 899 12.09 20.53 65.03
N LEU A 900 11.04 19.89 65.51
CA LEU A 900 10.26 18.89 64.78
C LEU A 900 8.88 19.48 64.45
N ALA A 901 8.59 19.60 63.16
CA ALA A 901 7.26 19.94 62.67
C ALA A 901 6.37 18.69 62.66
N VAL A 902 5.29 18.69 63.46
CA VAL A 902 4.34 17.58 63.60
C VAL A 902 2.96 18.02 63.12
N GLY A 903 2.26 17.15 62.38
CA GLY A 903 0.84 17.30 62.10
C GLY A 903 0.43 18.32 61.02
N ALA A 904 1.36 18.81 60.19
CA ALA A 904 0.98 19.59 59.01
C ALA A 904 0.14 18.74 58.05
N THR A 905 -1.05 19.21 57.69
CA THR A 905 -1.97 18.54 56.75
C THR A 905 -2.07 19.32 55.44
N TRP A 906 -2.34 18.61 54.34
CA TRP A 906 -2.55 19.23 53.04
C TRP A 906 -3.86 20.03 53.03
N GLN A 907 -3.78 21.30 52.60
CA GLN A 907 -4.92 22.23 52.51
C GLN A 907 -5.34 22.53 51.07
N GLY A 908 -4.45 22.36 50.09
CA GLY A 908 -4.73 22.64 48.69
C GLY A 908 -3.47 22.91 47.87
N VAL A 909 -3.63 23.64 46.76
CA VAL A 909 -2.55 24.09 45.88
C VAL A 909 -2.77 25.54 45.50
N ASP A 910 -1.73 26.36 45.64
CA ASP A 910 -1.75 27.78 45.31
C ASP A 910 -0.49 28.14 44.48
N PRO A 911 -0.60 28.95 43.40
CA PRO A 911 -1.82 29.13 42.61
C PRO A 911 -2.40 27.78 42.15
N PRO A 912 -3.73 27.66 41.98
CA PRO A 912 -4.35 26.40 41.59
C PRO A 912 -3.82 25.89 40.24
N LEU A 913 -3.81 24.56 40.08
CA LEU A 913 -3.45 23.93 38.81
C LEU A 913 -4.37 24.43 37.69
N PRO A 914 -3.82 24.80 36.51
CA PRO A 914 -4.64 25.13 35.34
C PRO A 914 -5.60 23.99 34.98
N GLU A 915 -6.77 24.33 34.43
CA GLU A 915 -7.72 23.35 33.92
C GLU A 915 -7.10 22.50 32.78
N PRO A 916 -7.46 21.20 32.66
CA PRO A 916 -7.07 20.37 31.54
C PRO A 916 -7.46 21.00 30.20
N ARG A 917 -6.58 20.90 29.21
CA ARG A 917 -6.85 21.36 27.84
C ARG A 917 -6.52 20.24 26.84
N PRO A 918 -7.32 20.07 25.78
CA PRO A 918 -6.98 19.15 24.70
C PRO A 918 -5.54 19.40 24.20
N HIS A 919 -4.78 18.32 24.01
CA HIS A 919 -3.40 18.37 23.50
C HIS A 919 -2.45 19.29 24.29
N THR A 920 -2.66 19.42 25.61
CA THR A 920 -1.75 20.14 26.51
C THR A 920 -1.32 19.20 27.63
N LEU A 921 -0.02 19.19 27.95
CA LEU A 921 0.52 18.54 29.15
C LEU A 921 1.12 19.61 30.06
N TYR A 922 0.94 19.46 31.36
CA TYR A 922 1.50 20.37 32.36
C TYR A 922 2.66 19.70 33.09
N LEU A 923 3.85 20.23 32.87
CA LEU A 923 5.08 19.76 33.51
C LEU A 923 5.18 20.40 34.89
N THR A 924 5.11 19.58 35.95
CA THR A 924 5.08 20.01 37.34
C THR A 924 6.05 19.19 38.20
N SER A 925 6.10 19.45 39.50
CA SER A 925 6.83 18.58 40.43
C SER A 925 6.06 17.27 40.64
N ARG A 926 6.79 16.16 40.75
CA ARG A 926 6.22 14.83 41.04
C ARG A 926 5.27 14.85 42.25
N VAL A 927 5.66 15.55 43.31
CA VAL A 927 4.89 15.68 44.56
C VAL A 927 3.54 16.37 44.34
N VAL A 928 3.48 17.38 43.46
CA VAL A 928 2.21 18.02 43.07
C VAL A 928 1.37 17.07 42.22
N ALA A 929 1.96 16.38 41.24
CA ALA A 929 1.23 15.41 40.42
C ALA A 929 0.62 14.27 41.27
N GLU A 930 1.39 13.71 42.22
CA GLU A 930 0.97 12.65 43.15
C GLU A 930 -0.25 13.01 44.02
N HIS A 931 -0.53 14.29 44.25
CA HIS A 931 -1.75 14.73 44.96
C HIS A 931 -2.98 14.84 44.05
N PHE A 932 -2.83 14.74 42.73
CA PHE A 932 -3.92 14.83 41.74
C PHE A 932 -3.93 13.59 40.82
N PRO A 933 -4.11 12.36 41.36
CA PRO A 933 -4.03 11.12 40.58
C PRO A 933 -5.13 10.95 39.51
N HIS A 934 -6.13 11.83 39.50
CA HIS A 934 -7.18 11.92 38.48
C HIS A 934 -6.78 12.79 37.27
N ARG A 935 -5.66 13.52 37.34
CA ARG A 935 -5.16 14.41 36.28
C ARG A 935 -4.10 13.69 35.44
N THR A 936 -4.53 13.05 34.36
CA THR A 936 -3.66 12.34 33.41
C THR A 936 -2.82 13.27 32.53
N ASP A 937 -3.05 14.58 32.60
CA ASP A 937 -2.34 15.63 31.88
C ASP A 937 -1.12 16.20 32.65
N LEU A 938 -0.83 15.70 33.85
CA LEU A 938 0.33 16.09 34.65
C LEU A 938 1.53 15.16 34.41
N VAL A 939 2.69 15.76 34.13
CA VAL A 939 3.96 15.05 33.93
C VAL A 939 5.07 15.70 34.75
N TRP A 940 6.15 14.99 35.02
CA TRP A 940 7.35 15.51 35.70
C TRP A 940 8.64 14.95 35.06
N PRO A 941 9.80 15.61 35.24
CA PRO A 941 11.07 15.11 34.73
C PRO A 941 11.53 13.85 35.49
N ASP A 942 11.93 12.81 34.77
CA ASP A 942 12.44 11.56 35.32
C ASP A 942 13.78 11.17 34.67
N ASP A 943 14.58 10.36 35.38
CA ASP A 943 15.97 10.03 35.03
C ASP A 943 16.84 11.30 34.88
N LEU A 944 17.09 11.95 36.03
CA LEU A 944 17.73 13.26 36.12
C LEU A 944 19.24 13.19 35.84
N VAL A 945 19.69 13.88 34.81
CA VAL A 945 21.10 14.06 34.44
C VAL A 945 21.71 15.16 35.32
N ARG A 946 22.89 14.88 35.90
CA ARG A 946 23.60 15.80 36.80
C ARG A 946 24.98 16.20 36.26
N ASP A 947 25.42 17.41 36.61
CA ASP A 947 26.81 17.86 36.41
C ASP A 947 27.77 17.27 37.46
N ALA A 948 29.05 17.60 37.35
CA ALA A 948 30.11 17.12 38.26
C ALA A 948 29.91 17.64 39.70
N GLU A 949 29.24 18.77 39.86
CA GLU A 949 28.86 19.39 41.13
C GLU A 949 27.54 18.81 41.70
N GLY A 950 26.93 17.84 41.02
CA GLY A 950 25.71 17.13 41.43
C GLY A 950 24.41 17.89 41.18
N ARG A 951 24.44 19.02 40.46
CA ARG A 951 23.26 19.82 40.10
C ARG A 951 22.56 19.17 38.92
N VAL A 952 21.22 19.21 38.89
CA VAL A 952 20.44 18.67 37.77
C VAL A 952 20.51 19.63 36.59
N ILE A 953 20.96 19.14 35.44
CA ILE A 953 21.13 19.93 34.20
C ILE A 953 20.14 19.55 33.09
N ALA A 954 19.63 18.31 33.12
CA ALA A 954 18.59 17.80 32.22
C ALA A 954 17.87 16.60 32.86
N ALA A 955 16.87 16.05 32.18
CA ALA A 955 16.27 14.75 32.46
C ALA A 955 16.19 13.94 31.16
N ARG A 956 16.32 12.61 31.21
CA ARG A 956 16.28 11.79 29.98
C ARG A 956 14.86 11.58 29.46
N ARG A 957 13.86 11.67 30.33
CA ARG A 957 12.46 11.41 29.98
C ARG A 957 11.50 12.19 30.87
N LEU A 958 10.22 12.09 30.53
CA LEU A 958 9.12 12.51 31.39
C LEU A 958 8.44 11.27 31.96
N ALA A 959 7.93 11.39 33.18
CA ALA A 959 7.05 10.41 33.81
C ALA A 959 5.70 11.05 34.16
N CYS A 960 4.68 10.21 34.27
CA CYS A 960 3.35 10.54 34.74
C CYS A 960 2.90 9.52 35.78
N LEU A 961 1.77 9.76 36.42
CA LEU A 961 1.13 8.72 37.21
C LEU A 961 0.55 7.66 36.28
N ALA A 962 0.82 6.40 36.62
CA ALA A 962 0.06 5.27 36.14
C ALA A 962 -1.44 5.58 36.30
N SER A 963 -2.22 5.45 35.24
CA SER A 963 -3.67 5.52 35.37
C SER A 963 -4.15 4.36 36.25
N ALA A 964 -5.38 4.44 36.78
CA ALA A 964 -5.94 3.33 37.55
C ALA A 964 -5.98 2.00 36.75
N ASP A 965 -5.94 2.07 35.41
CA ASP A 965 -5.88 0.93 34.50
C ASP A 965 -4.46 0.31 34.37
N ASP A 966 -3.39 1.03 34.74
CA ASP A 966 -1.99 0.58 34.55
C ASP A 966 -1.41 -0.15 35.78
N CYS A 967 -1.91 0.13 36.99
CA CYS A 967 -1.42 -0.47 38.23
C CYS A 967 -1.61 -2.00 38.33
N ALA A 968 -2.46 -2.60 37.50
CA ALA A 968 -2.67 -4.04 37.46
C ALA A 968 -1.51 -4.82 36.77
N ALA A 969 -0.71 -4.17 35.92
CA ALA A 969 0.33 -4.84 35.14
C ALA A 969 1.68 -5.02 35.87
N GLY A 970 1.89 -4.33 37.01
CA GLY A 970 3.21 -4.14 37.62
C GLY A 970 3.67 -5.16 38.66
N GLN A 971 2.92 -6.22 38.98
CA GLN A 971 3.26 -7.15 40.07
C GLN A 971 4.04 -8.41 39.67
N SER A 972 4.42 -8.57 38.39
CA SER A 972 5.14 -9.76 37.89
C SER A 972 6.62 -9.52 37.57
N GLU A 973 7.33 -8.70 38.35
CA GLU A 973 8.79 -8.57 38.20
C GLU A 973 9.52 -8.29 39.53
N ARG A 974 9.51 -9.29 40.42
CA ARG A 974 10.52 -9.45 41.48
C ARG A 974 11.13 -10.84 41.40
N SER A 975 12.18 -10.99 40.60
CA SER A 975 12.93 -12.25 40.49
C SER A 975 13.73 -12.51 41.76
N SER A 976 13.54 -13.70 42.34
CA SER A 976 14.22 -14.11 43.57
C SER A 976 15.52 -14.87 43.27
N THR A 977 16.65 -14.17 43.38
CA THR A 977 18.02 -14.69 43.63
C THR A 977 18.68 -15.55 42.53
N PRO A 978 20.03 -15.51 42.43
CA PRO A 978 20.83 -16.53 43.14
C PRO A 978 22.20 -16.04 43.65
N THR A 979 22.61 -16.48 44.86
CA THR A 979 23.79 -17.34 45.10
C THR A 979 24.23 -17.33 46.57
N ASP A 980 23.95 -18.43 47.27
CA ASP A 980 24.67 -18.80 48.49
C ASP A 980 26.03 -19.44 48.11
N ARG A 981 27.15 -18.93 48.64
CA ARG A 981 28.33 -19.77 48.93
C ARG A 981 29.21 -19.23 50.08
N VAL A 982 28.94 -19.82 51.26
CA VAL A 982 29.92 -20.31 52.25
C VAL A 982 30.80 -19.28 53.01
N ARG A 983 30.51 -19.10 54.31
CA ARG A 983 31.36 -19.53 55.45
C ARG A 983 30.62 -19.23 56.77
N GLU A 984 30.30 -20.22 57.61
CA GLU A 984 31.15 -20.87 58.64
C GLU A 984 30.99 -20.20 60.03
N ASN A 985 30.85 -21.03 61.08
CA ASN A 985 30.80 -20.71 62.53
C ASN A 985 29.53 -20.05 63.12
N ALA A 986 28.75 -20.82 63.89
CA ALA A 986 28.69 -20.74 65.36
C ALA A 986 27.34 -21.27 65.92
N GLU A 987 27.44 -22.35 66.71
CA GLU A 987 26.44 -22.92 67.66
C GLU A 987 25.06 -23.38 67.12
#